data_AF-A0A9D1AV07-F1
#
_entry.id   AF-A0A9D1AV07-F1
#
_cell.length_a   1.000
_cell.length_b   1.000
_cell.length_c   1.000
_cell.angle_alpha   90.00
_cell.angle_beta   90.00
_cell.angle_gamma   90.00
#
_symmetry.space_group_name_H-M   'P 1'
#
loop_
_entity.id
_entity.type
_entity.pdbx_description
1 polymer ?
#
loop_
_entity_poly.entity_id
_entity_poly.type
_entity_poly.pdbx_seq_one_letter_code
_entity_poly.pdbx_strand_id
1 'polypeptide(L)'
;MRPLPGWIVSWWLLHGCGHGEICDNSTDDDGDGFVDCSDQDCFASCGERCGNLVDDDGDGLVDCLDDDCAAACTPAGGGPEDCTNGIDDDLDWIVDCADDDCRAVCDADGDGWIAASMGGLDCDDTRYDVHPEGGEVPYDGLDNDCDETTPDDDTDGDGWLLADDCDDSDAASYPGAPETCGDGVINDCDASSPPPRSSCFADRSITTADATLLGTAADDWTGYAVAGAGDVNADGHADLLVGAYGEGSDHTGAAYLVMGPVAGDFDLSRAQIKWTGESEDDWAGFAVAAGGDLTGNGLLDVLIGARYDDGTGHNAGAAYVVRIDQAGTVELSDAVAKIYAEAEYDSAGYSVAVPGDVDGDGAADLLIGAISNSTTGLEAGAAYVVFGPVLGPVQLEHATYTLRGEASRDNAGCAVSGGGDLDGDGLMDLVVGACLSDRSHPNGGAAFQFSTHTLGDRSLGEADGALVGEASGDQLGTAVASAGDVDGDGLADLLISAPLHDRPGEDAGAVYLVSGPATTAMNTPTAKLYGEAAGDRAGTSVAGLGDVDGDGLSDVAIGAPGRDSAGEDAGSVYLLFGPLAGSIDLADAALELTGAAAFDFTGQSVAGAGDVDADGFPDLLIGTPFHDGAAPSGGAARLFTFGL
;
A
#
# COMPACT_ATOMS: atom_id res chain seq x y z
N MET A 1 38.16 8.42 -51.28
CA MET A 1 39.45 8.38 -52.02
C MET A 1 40.55 8.92 -51.09
N ARG A 2 41.83 8.57 -51.31
CA ARG A 2 43.05 9.07 -50.61
C ARG A 2 43.33 10.56 -50.96
N PRO A 3 44.30 11.35 -50.39
CA PRO A 3 45.62 10.96 -49.80
C PRO A 3 46.25 11.82 -48.64
N LEU A 4 47.57 11.67 -48.42
CA LEU A 4 48.54 12.41 -47.53
C LEU A 4 49.58 13.20 -48.43
N PRO A 5 50.84 13.64 -48.10
CA PRO A 5 51.76 13.50 -46.92
C PRO A 5 52.66 14.75 -46.54
N GLY A 6 53.78 14.57 -45.80
CA GLY A 6 54.86 15.56 -45.47
C GLY A 6 56.28 14.93 -45.39
N TRP A 7 57.41 15.69 -45.44
CA TRP A 7 58.74 15.22 -46.01
C TRP A 7 60.09 15.92 -45.56
N ILE A 8 61.24 15.16 -45.46
CA ILE A 8 62.76 15.44 -45.43
C ILE A 8 63.46 16.40 -44.37
N VAL A 9 64.81 16.57 -44.15
CA VAL A 9 66.11 16.55 -44.96
C VAL A 9 67.45 16.22 -44.15
N SER A 10 68.69 16.47 -44.68
CA SER A 10 70.08 16.12 -44.15
C SER A 10 71.24 17.07 -44.67
N TRP A 11 72.61 16.99 -44.54
CA TRP A 11 73.72 16.05 -44.13
C TRP A 11 75.17 16.74 -44.04
N TRP A 12 76.34 16.01 -44.14
CA TRP A 12 77.81 16.38 -44.44
C TRP A 12 78.89 16.60 -43.29
N LEU A 13 80.25 16.68 -43.45
CA LEU A 13 81.39 15.85 -44.05
C LEU A 13 82.83 16.57 -44.03
N LEU A 14 84.04 15.93 -43.81
CA LEU A 14 85.42 16.19 -44.44
C LEU A 14 86.72 15.47 -43.87
N HIS A 15 87.98 15.75 -44.36
CA HIS A 15 89.23 14.88 -44.36
C HIS A 15 90.67 15.57 -44.37
N GLY A 16 91.79 14.83 -44.07
CA GLY A 16 93.22 15.14 -44.46
C GLY A 16 94.37 14.34 -43.75
N CYS A 17 95.56 14.15 -44.38
CA CYS A 17 96.75 13.32 -43.93
C CYS A 17 98.11 13.95 -44.40
N GLY A 18 99.38 13.51 -44.13
CA GLY A 18 100.03 12.41 -43.36
C GLY A 18 101.53 12.18 -43.77
N HIS A 19 102.37 11.46 -43.01
CA HIS A 19 103.64 10.76 -43.41
C HIS A 19 103.55 9.26 -42.97
N GLY A 20 104.57 8.53 -42.48
CA GLY A 20 104.38 7.10 -42.15
C GLY A 20 105.51 6.38 -41.38
N GLU A 21 105.10 5.46 -40.50
CA GLU A 21 105.80 5.02 -39.27
C GLU A 21 106.48 3.62 -39.34
N ILE A 22 107.23 3.21 -38.30
CA ILE A 22 107.83 1.88 -38.15
C ILE A 22 107.45 1.22 -36.80
N CYS A 23 106.50 0.30 -36.87
CA CYS A 23 105.60 -0.12 -35.78
C CYS A 23 106.15 -1.05 -34.67
N ASP A 24 107.46 -1.33 -34.61
CA ASP A 24 108.06 -2.30 -33.67
C ASP A 24 109.34 -1.81 -32.97
N ASN A 25 109.60 -0.50 -32.96
CA ASN A 25 110.90 0.06 -32.56
C ASN A 25 110.87 1.04 -31.36
N SER A 26 109.67 1.46 -30.94
CA SER A 26 109.41 2.39 -29.82
C SER A 26 110.04 3.79 -29.99
N THR A 27 110.06 4.30 -31.22
CA THR A 27 110.46 5.66 -31.58
C THR A 27 109.45 6.24 -32.56
N ASP A 28 109.10 7.51 -32.37
CA ASP A 28 108.26 8.37 -33.23
C ASP A 28 109.07 8.72 -34.49
N ASP A 29 108.86 7.99 -35.59
CA ASP A 29 109.63 8.10 -36.85
C ASP A 29 108.99 9.08 -37.87
N ASP A 30 107.67 9.25 -37.83
CA ASP A 30 106.85 10.21 -38.59
C ASP A 30 106.91 11.64 -37.99
N GLY A 31 106.82 11.76 -36.66
CA GLY A 31 106.88 13.03 -35.93
C GLY A 31 105.54 13.59 -35.40
N ASP A 32 104.45 12.81 -35.44
CA ASP A 32 103.14 13.18 -34.91
C ASP A 32 103.06 13.16 -33.36
N GLY A 33 103.84 12.26 -32.73
CA GLY A 33 103.94 12.11 -31.27
C GLY A 33 103.44 10.78 -30.68
N PHE A 34 102.92 9.84 -31.49
CA PHE A 34 102.65 8.46 -31.08
C PHE A 34 103.84 7.51 -31.39
N VAL A 35 103.71 6.21 -31.05
CA VAL A 35 104.74 5.16 -31.24
C VAL A 35 104.12 3.77 -31.33
N ASP A 36 104.71 2.87 -32.13
CA ASP A 36 104.33 1.45 -32.28
C ASP A 36 102.80 1.26 -32.49
N CYS A 37 102.18 0.24 -31.88
CA CYS A 37 100.72 0.02 -31.86
C CYS A 37 99.89 1.10 -31.11
N SER A 38 100.46 2.27 -30.79
CA SER A 38 99.68 3.46 -30.38
C SER A 38 99.56 4.49 -31.51
N ASP A 39 100.20 4.25 -32.65
CA ASP A 39 100.12 5.06 -33.86
C ASP A 39 99.03 4.53 -34.82
N GLN A 40 98.32 5.44 -35.48
CA GLN A 40 97.25 5.11 -36.44
C GLN A 40 97.78 4.44 -37.71
N ASP A 41 98.97 4.80 -38.20
CA ASP A 41 99.52 4.24 -39.43
C ASP A 41 100.10 2.82 -39.23
N CYS A 42 99.98 2.29 -38.00
CA CYS A 42 100.50 0.98 -37.59
C CYS A 42 99.47 -0.14 -37.35
N PHE A 43 98.17 0.15 -37.33
CA PHE A 43 97.09 -0.79 -36.97
C PHE A 43 97.23 -2.23 -37.50
N ALA A 44 97.50 -2.39 -38.81
CA ALA A 44 97.62 -3.68 -39.50
C ALA A 44 98.85 -4.56 -39.10
N SER A 45 99.46 -4.29 -37.95
CA SER A 45 100.60 -5.02 -37.37
C SER A 45 100.34 -5.52 -35.93
N CYS A 46 99.16 -5.23 -35.38
CA CYS A 46 98.78 -5.44 -33.97
C CYS A 46 97.76 -6.61 -33.85
N GLY A 47 97.06 -6.76 -32.72
CA GLY A 47 96.08 -7.84 -32.51
C GLY A 47 95.17 -7.61 -31.29
N GLU A 48 93.90 -8.00 -31.40
CA GLU A 48 92.79 -7.62 -30.50
C GLU A 48 92.88 -8.10 -29.03
N ARG A 49 92.12 -7.44 -28.13
CA ARG A 49 92.00 -7.74 -26.69
C ARG A 49 90.55 -7.94 -26.21
N CYS A 50 90.03 -9.13 -26.45
CA CYS A 50 88.67 -9.56 -26.10
C CYS A 50 88.17 -9.12 -24.71
N GLY A 51 86.98 -8.52 -24.69
CA GLY A 51 86.23 -8.08 -23.51
C GLY A 51 86.33 -6.58 -23.22
N ASN A 52 86.61 -5.74 -24.22
CA ASN A 52 86.78 -4.29 -24.05
C ASN A 52 85.86 -3.41 -24.94
N LEU A 53 85.11 -4.01 -25.88
CA LEU A 53 84.24 -3.36 -26.87
C LEU A 53 84.97 -2.37 -27.80
N VAL A 54 86.25 -2.62 -28.12
CA VAL A 54 87.10 -1.78 -28.97
C VAL A 54 87.84 -2.62 -30.02
N ASP A 55 87.68 -2.23 -31.27
CA ASP A 55 88.43 -2.70 -32.45
C ASP A 55 89.91 -2.28 -32.29
N ASP A 56 90.71 -3.14 -31.67
CA ASP A 56 92.10 -2.86 -31.24
C ASP A 56 93.13 -3.03 -32.39
N ASP A 57 92.77 -3.64 -33.53
CA ASP A 57 93.65 -3.82 -34.70
C ASP A 57 93.10 -3.30 -36.05
N GLY A 58 91.84 -2.88 -36.12
CA GLY A 58 91.26 -2.10 -37.22
C GLY A 58 90.58 -2.91 -38.33
N ASP A 59 90.22 -4.17 -38.07
CA ASP A 59 89.46 -5.04 -38.98
C ASP A 59 88.01 -4.54 -39.19
N GLY A 60 87.37 -4.05 -38.12
CA GLY A 60 85.98 -3.63 -38.09
C GLY A 60 85.02 -4.56 -37.31
N LEU A 61 85.56 -5.58 -36.64
CA LEU A 61 84.86 -6.43 -35.66
C LEU A 61 85.22 -6.01 -34.21
N VAL A 62 84.57 -6.60 -33.21
CA VAL A 62 84.84 -6.36 -31.77
C VAL A 62 84.47 -7.56 -30.90
N ASP A 63 85.29 -7.85 -29.89
CA ASP A 63 85.08 -8.85 -28.84
C ASP A 63 84.56 -10.20 -29.39
N CYS A 64 83.39 -10.65 -28.95
CA CYS A 64 82.79 -11.94 -29.33
C CYS A 64 82.28 -12.01 -30.78
N LEU A 65 82.44 -10.93 -31.56
CA LEU A 65 82.14 -10.91 -33.00
C LEU A 65 83.38 -11.07 -33.87
N ASP A 66 84.58 -11.00 -33.28
CA ASP A 66 85.85 -11.27 -33.96
C ASP A 66 86.27 -12.76 -33.89
N ASP A 67 86.97 -13.22 -34.93
CA ASP A 67 87.41 -14.61 -35.12
C ASP A 67 88.66 -14.97 -34.26
N ASP A 68 89.59 -14.04 -34.01
CA ASP A 68 90.73 -14.25 -33.10
C ASP A 68 90.28 -14.24 -31.62
N CYS A 69 89.18 -13.54 -31.32
CA CYS A 69 88.53 -13.55 -29.99
C CYS A 69 87.54 -14.70 -29.72
N ALA A 70 87.25 -15.55 -30.70
CA ALA A 70 86.29 -16.66 -30.59
C ALA A 70 86.57 -17.69 -29.47
N ALA A 71 87.77 -17.71 -28.90
CA ALA A 71 88.13 -18.57 -27.77
C ALA A 71 87.63 -18.07 -26.39
N ALA A 72 87.18 -16.81 -26.30
CA ALA A 72 86.73 -16.19 -25.04
C ALA A 72 85.22 -16.33 -24.77
N CYS A 73 84.41 -16.53 -25.81
CA CYS A 73 82.96 -16.34 -25.76
C CYS A 73 82.17 -17.65 -26.01
N THR A 74 81.95 -18.44 -24.96
CA THR A 74 81.04 -19.60 -25.00
C THR A 74 80.02 -19.52 -23.86
N PRO A 75 78.70 -19.58 -24.13
CA PRO A 75 77.67 -19.39 -23.09
C PRO A 75 77.48 -20.63 -22.20
N ALA A 76 77.60 -20.45 -20.88
CA ALA A 76 77.09 -21.38 -19.86
C ALA A 76 77.17 -20.77 -18.45
N GLY A 77 76.01 -20.56 -17.79
CA GLY A 77 75.92 -20.51 -16.32
C GLY A 77 75.34 -19.25 -15.67
N GLY A 78 74.07 -18.95 -15.92
CA GLY A 78 73.18 -18.36 -14.91
C GLY A 78 72.71 -19.40 -13.88
N GLY A 79 71.98 -18.95 -12.86
CA GLY A 79 71.23 -19.81 -11.94
C GLY A 79 69.86 -20.22 -12.49
N PRO A 80 68.99 -20.85 -11.69
CA PRO A 80 67.57 -20.49 -11.73
C PRO A 80 67.41 -19.08 -11.14
N GLU A 81 66.48 -18.30 -11.67
CA GLU A 81 66.14 -16.95 -11.19
C GLU A 81 65.71 -16.95 -9.70
N ASP A 82 66.09 -15.91 -8.95
CA ASP A 82 65.63 -15.65 -7.58
C ASP A 82 64.60 -14.52 -7.60
N CYS A 83 63.33 -14.94 -7.67
CA CYS A 83 62.13 -14.15 -8.00
C CYS A 83 61.78 -12.98 -7.05
N THR A 84 62.71 -12.53 -6.20
CA THR A 84 62.47 -11.58 -5.10
C THR A 84 63.56 -10.51 -4.93
N ASN A 85 64.60 -10.50 -5.77
CA ASN A 85 65.83 -9.76 -5.50
C ASN A 85 66.12 -8.57 -6.45
N GLY A 86 65.41 -8.45 -7.57
CA GLY A 86 65.56 -7.36 -8.54
C GLY A 86 66.80 -7.44 -9.43
N ILE A 87 67.35 -8.65 -9.64
CA ILE A 87 68.54 -8.91 -10.43
C ILE A 87 68.31 -10.14 -11.32
N ASP A 88 68.60 -9.97 -12.61
CA ASP A 88 68.69 -10.99 -13.65
C ASP A 88 69.81 -12.01 -13.28
N ASP A 89 69.45 -13.11 -12.61
CA ASP A 89 70.36 -14.16 -12.12
C ASP A 89 70.55 -15.31 -13.14
N ASP A 90 69.64 -15.42 -14.12
CA ASP A 90 69.71 -16.31 -15.30
C ASP A 90 70.53 -15.69 -16.47
N LEU A 91 70.41 -14.37 -16.70
CA LEU A 91 71.01 -13.56 -17.76
C LEU A 91 70.26 -13.49 -19.12
N ASP A 92 68.92 -13.63 -19.08
CA ASP A 92 67.96 -13.46 -20.19
C ASP A 92 67.52 -11.98 -20.41
N TRP A 93 67.64 -11.14 -19.37
CA TRP A 93 67.23 -9.71 -19.26
C TRP A 93 65.81 -9.43 -18.74
N ILE A 94 65.09 -10.43 -18.24
CA ILE A 94 63.90 -10.26 -17.39
C ILE A 94 64.32 -10.34 -15.90
N VAL A 95 63.43 -10.01 -14.95
CA VAL A 95 63.69 -10.04 -13.49
C VAL A 95 62.43 -10.35 -12.68
N ASP A 96 62.58 -11.01 -11.53
CA ASP A 96 61.53 -11.25 -10.54
C ASP A 96 60.23 -11.84 -11.16
N CYS A 97 59.05 -11.49 -10.64
CA CYS A 97 57.74 -11.88 -11.18
C CYS A 97 57.39 -11.34 -12.58
N ALA A 98 58.31 -10.69 -13.29
CA ALA A 98 58.14 -10.43 -14.72
C ALA A 98 58.60 -11.63 -15.58
N ASP A 99 59.32 -12.58 -15.00
CA ASP A 99 59.92 -13.75 -15.66
C ASP A 99 58.96 -14.95 -15.78
N ASP A 100 58.98 -15.63 -16.93
CA ASP A 100 58.18 -16.84 -17.20
C ASP A 100 58.59 -18.02 -16.28
N ASP A 101 59.87 -18.14 -15.90
CA ASP A 101 60.38 -19.19 -15.01
C ASP A 101 60.00 -18.91 -13.53
N CYS A 102 59.74 -17.65 -13.16
CA CYS A 102 59.28 -17.26 -11.83
C CYS A 102 57.77 -17.40 -11.60
N ARG A 103 56.97 -17.61 -12.66
CA ARG A 103 55.51 -17.66 -12.59
C ARG A 103 54.97 -18.51 -11.44
N ALA A 104 55.47 -19.74 -11.28
CA ALA A 104 55.02 -20.70 -10.26
C ALA A 104 55.41 -20.35 -8.80
N VAL A 105 55.93 -19.14 -8.55
CA VAL A 105 56.26 -18.57 -7.24
C VAL A 105 55.59 -17.19 -7.03
N CYS A 106 54.97 -16.64 -8.07
CA CYS A 106 54.33 -15.33 -8.08
C CYS A 106 52.82 -15.36 -8.42
N ASP A 107 52.39 -16.40 -9.13
CA ASP A 107 51.05 -16.69 -9.64
C ASP A 107 50.90 -18.23 -9.59
N ALA A 108 50.71 -18.76 -8.37
CA ALA A 108 50.93 -20.17 -8.08
C ALA A 108 49.70 -21.08 -8.33
N ASP A 109 48.48 -20.52 -8.35
CA ASP A 109 47.30 -21.22 -8.88
C ASP A 109 47.07 -20.97 -10.40
N GLY A 110 47.52 -19.83 -10.93
CA GLY A 110 47.54 -19.52 -12.36
C GLY A 110 46.46 -18.56 -12.87
N ASP A 111 45.73 -17.87 -11.99
CA ASP A 111 44.69 -16.90 -12.39
C ASP A 111 45.24 -15.63 -13.10
N GLY A 112 46.51 -15.28 -12.83
CA GLY A 112 47.21 -14.13 -13.42
C GLY A 112 47.32 -12.88 -12.54
N TRP A 113 46.90 -12.92 -11.28
CA TRP A 113 47.29 -11.93 -10.27
C TRP A 113 48.70 -12.22 -9.75
N ILE A 114 49.19 -11.38 -8.84
CA ILE A 114 50.49 -11.58 -8.19
C ILE A 114 50.27 -11.61 -6.69
N ALA A 115 50.84 -12.61 -6.03
CA ALA A 115 50.80 -12.79 -4.60
C ALA A 115 51.20 -11.51 -3.83
N ALA A 116 50.41 -11.12 -2.82
CA ALA A 116 50.74 -10.01 -1.93
C ALA A 116 52.09 -10.22 -1.21
N SER A 117 52.51 -11.48 -1.00
CA SER A 117 53.82 -11.81 -0.43
C SER A 117 55.00 -11.40 -1.33
N MET A 118 54.77 -11.29 -2.64
CA MET A 118 55.71 -10.85 -3.67
C MET A 118 55.51 -9.36 -4.05
N GLY A 119 54.59 -8.66 -3.36
CA GLY A 119 54.29 -7.24 -3.58
C GLY A 119 53.20 -6.98 -4.63
N GLY A 120 52.44 -8.00 -5.04
CA GLY A 120 51.21 -7.84 -5.81
C GLY A 120 50.00 -7.50 -4.92
N LEU A 121 48.81 -7.97 -5.31
CA LEU A 121 47.53 -7.63 -4.67
C LEU A 121 46.65 -8.83 -4.33
N ASP A 122 46.99 -10.04 -4.79
CA ASP A 122 46.21 -11.24 -4.44
C ASP A 122 46.49 -11.64 -2.98
N CYS A 123 45.42 -11.98 -2.24
CA CYS A 123 45.45 -12.28 -0.81
C CYS A 123 45.54 -13.78 -0.46
N ASP A 124 45.30 -14.71 -1.39
CA ASP A 124 45.57 -16.15 -1.26
C ASP A 124 45.93 -16.81 -2.61
N ASP A 125 47.20 -16.65 -3.02
CA ASP A 125 47.99 -17.29 -4.10
C ASP A 125 47.89 -18.85 -4.18
N THR A 126 46.96 -19.46 -3.45
CA THR A 126 46.59 -20.87 -3.55
C THR A 126 45.14 -21.10 -4.01
N ARG A 127 44.38 -20.02 -4.28
CA ARG A 127 42.97 -20.00 -4.71
C ARG A 127 42.73 -19.03 -5.88
N TYR A 128 42.58 -19.59 -7.08
CA TYR A 128 42.14 -18.91 -8.32
C TYR A 128 40.76 -18.19 -8.24
N ASP A 129 40.08 -18.27 -7.10
CA ASP A 129 38.82 -17.61 -6.75
C ASP A 129 38.94 -16.67 -5.52
N VAL A 130 40.16 -16.17 -5.25
CA VAL A 130 40.49 -15.10 -4.28
C VAL A 130 41.40 -14.08 -4.96
N HIS A 131 40.85 -12.95 -5.41
CA HIS A 131 41.65 -11.88 -6.03
C HIS A 131 40.88 -10.54 -6.10
N PRO A 132 41.55 -9.38 -6.26
CA PRO A 132 40.92 -8.04 -6.34
C PRO A 132 39.98 -7.73 -7.51
N GLU A 133 39.59 -8.74 -8.30
CA GLU A 133 38.50 -8.68 -9.30
C GLU A 133 37.58 -9.91 -9.19
N GLY A 134 37.62 -10.61 -8.05
CA GLY A 134 36.63 -11.58 -7.65
C GLY A 134 35.31 -10.86 -7.32
N GLY A 135 34.43 -11.58 -6.66
CA GLY A 135 33.30 -10.98 -5.96
C GLY A 135 32.98 -11.85 -4.77
N GLU A 136 32.73 -11.21 -3.63
CA GLU A 136 32.49 -11.90 -2.37
C GLU A 136 31.40 -12.98 -2.48
N VAL A 137 31.65 -14.12 -1.83
CA VAL A 137 30.81 -15.32 -1.82
C VAL A 137 30.39 -15.57 -0.36
N PRO A 138 29.30 -14.95 0.12
CA PRO A 138 28.95 -14.98 1.54
C PRO A 138 28.92 -16.37 2.16
N TYR A 139 29.45 -16.44 3.37
CA TYR A 139 29.54 -17.60 4.24
C TYR A 139 30.46 -18.73 3.73
N ASP A 140 31.42 -18.44 2.84
CA ASP A 140 32.50 -19.39 2.46
C ASP A 140 33.67 -19.37 3.48
N GLY A 141 33.79 -18.29 4.26
CA GLY A 141 34.77 -18.12 5.34
C GLY A 141 36.07 -17.45 4.91
N LEU A 142 36.12 -16.85 3.72
CA LEU A 142 37.33 -16.37 3.05
C LEU A 142 37.00 -15.10 2.25
N ASP A 143 37.68 -14.00 2.58
CA ASP A 143 37.79 -12.77 1.78
C ASP A 143 38.13 -13.14 0.31
N ASN A 144 37.15 -13.04 -0.60
CA ASN A 144 37.28 -13.45 -2.00
C ASN A 144 37.68 -12.29 -2.92
N ASP A 145 37.23 -11.06 -2.61
CA ASP A 145 37.58 -9.85 -3.39
C ASP A 145 38.73 -9.00 -2.81
N CYS A 146 39.38 -9.48 -1.73
CA CYS A 146 40.54 -8.87 -1.08
C CYS A 146 40.28 -7.44 -0.55
N ASP A 147 39.05 -7.13 -0.13
CA ASP A 147 38.64 -5.86 0.46
C ASP A 147 37.99 -6.06 1.84
N GLU A 148 38.69 -5.66 2.91
CA GLU A 148 38.21 -5.71 4.32
C GLU A 148 36.93 -4.86 4.58
N THR A 149 36.27 -4.33 3.54
CA THR A 149 35.00 -3.59 3.62
C THR A 149 33.81 -4.27 2.91
N THR A 150 34.00 -5.47 2.36
CA THR A 150 32.95 -6.38 1.85
C THR A 150 32.87 -7.61 2.77
N PRO A 151 31.93 -7.69 3.74
CA PRO A 151 31.94 -8.77 4.73
C PRO A 151 31.41 -10.12 4.20
N ASP A 152 32.10 -11.21 4.56
CA ASP A 152 31.67 -12.61 4.38
C ASP A 152 30.47 -12.99 5.28
N ASP A 153 30.25 -12.26 6.38
CA ASP A 153 29.27 -12.58 7.44
C ASP A 153 28.37 -11.41 7.92
N ASP A 154 28.19 -10.36 7.10
CA ASP A 154 27.25 -9.22 7.26
C ASP A 154 26.78 -8.79 5.84
N THR A 155 25.65 -9.36 5.38
CA THR A 155 25.23 -9.33 3.95
C THR A 155 24.37 -8.11 3.61
N ASP A 156 23.60 -7.58 4.55
CA ASP A 156 22.75 -6.40 4.35
C ASP A 156 23.40 -5.08 4.84
N GLY A 157 24.44 -5.15 5.67
CA GLY A 157 25.30 -4.02 6.05
C GLY A 157 24.81 -3.24 7.27
N ASP A 158 23.98 -3.82 8.13
CA ASP A 158 23.50 -3.18 9.36
C ASP A 158 24.56 -3.19 10.50
N GLY A 159 25.50 -4.14 10.46
CA GLY A 159 26.62 -4.28 11.39
C GLY A 159 26.49 -5.38 12.46
N TRP A 160 25.49 -6.26 12.36
CA TRP A 160 25.47 -7.56 13.05
C TRP A 160 26.06 -8.66 12.15
N LEU A 161 26.17 -9.88 12.67
CA LEU A 161 26.79 -11.02 11.97
C LEU A 161 25.89 -12.25 12.06
N LEU A 162 25.85 -13.12 11.04
CA LEU A 162 25.05 -14.36 10.96
C LEU A 162 25.01 -15.22 12.26
N ALA A 163 26.05 -15.14 13.09
CA ALA A 163 26.17 -15.90 14.33
C ALA A 163 25.32 -15.36 15.51
N ASP A 164 24.99 -14.06 15.50
CA ASP A 164 24.13 -13.38 16.47
C ASP A 164 22.83 -12.83 15.84
N ASP A 165 22.80 -12.66 14.51
CA ASP A 165 21.64 -12.21 13.72
C ASP A 165 20.54 -13.28 13.52
N CYS A 166 19.34 -12.89 13.08
CA CYS A 166 18.23 -13.80 12.78
C CYS A 166 17.72 -13.79 11.32
N ASP A 167 17.96 -12.75 10.51
CA ASP A 167 17.83 -12.78 9.05
C ASP A 167 18.84 -11.80 8.40
N ASP A 168 20.08 -12.28 8.25
CA ASP A 168 21.24 -11.68 7.56
C ASP A 168 21.01 -11.55 6.03
N SER A 169 19.90 -10.91 5.70
CA SER A 169 19.45 -10.45 4.40
C SER A 169 18.42 -9.30 4.49
N ASP A 170 18.09 -8.86 5.72
CA ASP A 170 17.16 -7.78 6.05
C ASP A 170 17.69 -6.93 7.23
N ALA A 171 18.26 -5.77 6.91
CA ALA A 171 18.82 -4.77 7.85
C ALA A 171 17.81 -4.14 8.84
N ALA A 172 16.59 -4.68 8.95
CA ALA A 172 15.63 -4.38 10.01
C ALA A 172 15.62 -5.45 11.13
N SER A 173 16.19 -6.64 10.90
CA SER A 173 15.94 -7.87 11.68
C SER A 173 17.13 -8.32 12.53
N TYR A 174 17.56 -7.46 13.46
CA TYR A 174 18.74 -7.63 14.30
C TYR A 174 18.46 -7.70 15.82
N PRO A 175 19.38 -8.23 16.65
CA PRO A 175 19.19 -8.38 18.11
C PRO A 175 18.79 -7.09 18.86
N GLY A 176 17.52 -7.03 19.27
CA GLY A 176 16.93 -5.87 19.94
C GLY A 176 16.50 -4.73 19.00
N ALA A 177 16.21 -5.03 17.73
CA ALA A 177 15.44 -4.17 16.84
C ALA A 177 14.05 -3.83 17.42
N PRO A 178 13.36 -2.80 16.91
CA PRO A 178 11.93 -2.66 17.11
C PRO A 178 11.19 -3.67 16.22
N GLU A 179 10.33 -4.50 16.81
CA GLU A 179 9.40 -5.34 16.04
C GLU A 179 8.58 -4.49 15.05
N THR A 180 8.67 -4.82 13.76
CA THR A 180 7.84 -4.29 12.69
C THR A 180 6.46 -4.94 12.78
N CYS A 181 5.43 -4.13 12.66
CA CYS A 181 4.17 -4.46 13.30
C CYS A 181 3.24 -5.26 12.37
N GLY A 182 3.50 -6.57 12.28
CA GLY A 182 2.63 -7.51 11.55
C GLY A 182 3.08 -7.86 10.13
N ASP A 183 4.38 -7.76 9.84
CA ASP A 183 4.99 -8.36 8.65
C ASP A 183 5.10 -9.90 8.77
N GLY A 184 5.06 -10.41 10.00
CA GLY A 184 5.22 -11.83 10.35
C GLY A 184 6.67 -12.26 10.59
N VAL A 185 7.60 -11.30 10.61
CA VAL A 185 9.03 -11.49 10.93
C VAL A 185 9.24 -11.21 12.42
N ILE A 186 10.19 -11.89 13.05
CA ILE A 186 10.68 -11.53 14.39
C ILE A 186 11.95 -10.72 14.16
N ASN A 187 11.85 -9.40 14.28
CA ASN A 187 12.97 -8.52 13.97
C ASN A 187 13.95 -8.42 15.15
N ASP A 188 13.48 -8.51 16.40
CA ASP A 188 14.35 -8.31 17.59
C ASP A 188 15.24 -9.53 17.95
N CYS A 189 15.13 -10.61 17.18
CA CYS A 189 15.78 -11.91 17.36
C CYS A 189 15.51 -12.63 18.71
N ASP A 190 14.48 -12.26 19.47
CA ASP A 190 14.02 -13.01 20.64
C ASP A 190 13.17 -14.25 20.27
N ALA A 191 12.73 -15.03 21.26
CA ALA A 191 12.03 -16.30 21.07
C ALA A 191 10.51 -16.19 21.30
N SER A 192 9.94 -15.00 21.15
CA SER A 192 8.50 -14.74 21.16
C SER A 192 7.85 -15.09 19.82
N SER A 193 6.56 -14.77 19.70
CA SER A 193 5.89 -14.64 18.42
C SER A 193 5.81 -13.15 18.09
N PRO A 194 5.99 -12.74 16.83
CA PRO A 194 5.93 -11.33 16.48
C PRO A 194 4.55 -10.75 16.82
N PRO A 195 4.46 -9.43 17.08
CA PRO A 195 3.20 -8.81 17.47
C PRO A 195 2.12 -9.05 16.41
N PRO A 196 0.93 -9.56 16.78
CA PRO A 196 -0.16 -9.70 15.83
C PRO A 196 -0.61 -8.30 15.37
N ARG A 197 -1.03 -8.18 14.12
CA ARG A 197 -1.48 -6.91 13.49
C ARG A 197 -2.49 -6.14 14.35
N SER A 198 -3.47 -6.84 14.93
CA SER A 198 -4.39 -6.31 15.94
C SER A 198 -3.76 -5.51 17.09
N SER A 199 -2.50 -5.77 17.46
CA SER A 199 -1.79 -5.00 18.51
C SER A 199 -1.16 -3.69 18.01
N CYS A 200 -1.05 -3.51 16.70
CA CYS A 200 -0.37 -2.37 16.05
C CYS A 200 -1.20 -1.08 16.04
N PHE A 201 -2.49 -1.18 16.30
CA PHE A 201 -3.42 -0.04 16.26
C PHE A 201 -3.58 0.69 17.60
N ALA A 202 -2.93 0.21 18.68
CA ALA A 202 -3.24 0.50 20.08
C ALA A 202 -3.08 1.96 20.58
N ASP A 203 -2.56 2.88 19.76
CA ASP A 203 -2.39 4.31 20.08
C ASP A 203 -3.20 5.26 19.15
N ARG A 204 -4.10 4.74 18.29
CA ARG A 204 -4.93 5.56 17.37
C ARG A 204 -6.13 6.24 18.06
N SER A 205 -6.53 7.41 17.55
CA SER A 205 -7.68 8.24 17.97
C SER A 205 -8.24 8.99 16.76
N ILE A 206 -9.45 9.59 16.83
CA ILE A 206 -9.99 10.41 15.72
C ILE A 206 -9.04 11.53 15.26
N THR A 207 -8.12 11.96 16.14
CA THR A 207 -7.10 12.99 15.87
C THR A 207 -5.84 12.48 15.18
N THR A 208 -5.68 11.16 15.04
CA THR A 208 -4.58 10.49 14.32
C THR A 208 -5.07 9.85 13.02
N ALA A 209 -6.17 10.36 12.44
CA ALA A 209 -6.70 9.90 11.17
C ALA A 209 -5.71 10.19 10.02
N ASP A 210 -5.49 9.20 9.19
CA ASP A 210 -4.54 9.23 8.08
C ASP A 210 -4.98 10.22 6.98
N ALA A 211 -6.29 10.46 6.84
CA ALA A 211 -6.84 11.64 6.18
C ALA A 211 -8.03 12.28 6.92
N THR A 212 -8.23 13.58 6.70
CA THR A 212 -9.40 14.33 7.17
C THR A 212 -10.03 15.10 6.01
N LEU A 213 -11.25 14.71 5.62
CA LEU A 213 -12.03 15.31 4.55
C LEU A 213 -12.92 16.42 5.15
N LEU A 214 -12.48 17.68 5.03
CA LEU A 214 -13.09 18.86 5.66
C LEU A 214 -14.24 19.45 4.85
N GLY A 215 -15.33 19.81 5.54
CA GLY A 215 -16.45 20.57 4.99
C GLY A 215 -16.07 21.96 4.46
N THR A 216 -16.90 22.50 3.56
CA THR A 216 -16.56 23.66 2.73
C THR A 216 -17.06 25.00 3.30
N ALA A 217 -18.15 24.96 4.06
CA ALA A 217 -18.77 26.09 4.74
C ALA A 217 -19.24 25.69 6.16
N ALA A 218 -19.76 26.68 6.90
CA ALA A 218 -20.34 26.45 8.22
C ALA A 218 -21.71 25.77 8.08
N ASP A 219 -22.03 24.87 9.01
CA ASP A 219 -23.29 24.09 9.03
C ASP A 219 -23.52 23.16 7.80
N ASP A 220 -22.49 22.89 6.96
CA ASP A 220 -22.53 21.90 5.86
C ASP A 220 -22.92 20.48 6.33
N TRP A 221 -22.60 20.15 7.59
CA TRP A 221 -22.75 18.84 8.23
C TRP A 221 -22.08 17.68 7.46
N THR A 222 -20.87 17.94 6.99
CA THR A 222 -20.03 17.04 6.20
C THR A 222 -19.68 15.76 6.97
N GLY A 223 -19.95 14.59 6.38
CA GLY A 223 -19.72 13.31 7.03
C GLY A 223 -20.90 12.86 7.91
N TYR A 224 -22.10 13.41 7.71
CA TYR A 224 -23.30 12.86 8.35
C TYR A 224 -23.65 11.46 7.79
N ALA A 225 -23.39 11.25 6.50
CA ALA A 225 -23.36 9.95 5.85
C ALA A 225 -22.03 9.77 5.11
N VAL A 226 -21.48 8.56 5.11
CA VAL A 226 -20.26 8.18 4.40
C VAL A 226 -20.42 6.79 3.80
N ALA A 227 -19.71 6.50 2.71
CA ALA A 227 -19.60 5.16 2.13
C ALA A 227 -18.28 5.01 1.37
N GLY A 228 -17.71 3.80 1.34
CA GLY A 228 -16.76 3.43 0.30
C GLY A 228 -17.47 3.38 -1.06
N ALA A 229 -16.82 3.87 -2.11
CA ALA A 229 -17.32 3.77 -3.48
C ALA A 229 -16.78 2.53 -4.22
N GLY A 230 -15.70 1.93 -3.70
CA GLY A 230 -14.81 1.03 -4.44
C GLY A 230 -13.86 1.80 -5.35
N ASP A 231 -12.97 1.11 -6.05
CA ASP A 231 -12.19 1.72 -7.15
C ASP A 231 -13.16 1.99 -8.32
N VAL A 232 -13.68 3.23 -8.40
CA VAL A 232 -14.63 3.61 -9.45
C VAL A 232 -13.91 4.14 -10.70
N ASN A 233 -12.64 4.52 -10.55
CA ASN A 233 -11.86 5.17 -11.62
C ASN A 233 -10.90 4.21 -12.37
N ALA A 234 -10.69 3.01 -11.82
CA ALA A 234 -9.82 1.93 -12.27
C ALA A 234 -8.31 2.24 -12.23
N ASP A 235 -7.85 2.92 -11.17
CA ASP A 235 -6.41 3.17 -10.91
C ASP A 235 -5.78 2.29 -9.82
N GLY A 236 -6.59 1.51 -9.10
CA GLY A 236 -6.16 0.58 -8.06
C GLY A 236 -6.41 1.07 -6.63
N HIS A 237 -6.93 2.29 -6.44
CA HIS A 237 -7.29 2.83 -5.13
C HIS A 237 -8.81 2.89 -4.96
N ALA A 238 -9.30 2.61 -3.75
CA ALA A 238 -10.72 2.79 -3.43
C ALA A 238 -11.08 4.28 -3.28
N ASP A 239 -12.20 4.66 -3.90
CA ASP A 239 -12.72 6.02 -3.92
C ASP A 239 -13.79 6.19 -2.82
N LEU A 240 -14.02 7.43 -2.37
CA LEU A 240 -14.81 7.75 -1.17
C LEU A 240 -16.04 8.62 -1.44
N LEU A 241 -17.17 8.30 -0.80
CA LEU A 241 -18.38 9.14 -0.76
C LEU A 241 -18.58 9.82 0.59
N VAL A 242 -18.89 11.12 0.56
CA VAL A 242 -19.22 11.93 1.73
C VAL A 242 -20.51 12.72 1.49
N GLY A 243 -21.50 12.55 2.35
CA GLY A 243 -22.74 13.34 2.40
C GLY A 243 -22.61 14.57 3.30
N ALA A 244 -23.21 15.68 2.87
CA ALA A 244 -23.22 16.97 3.55
C ALA A 244 -24.59 17.64 3.35
N TYR A 245 -25.62 17.11 4.02
CA TYR A 245 -27.02 17.50 3.76
C TYR A 245 -27.39 18.91 4.26
N GLY A 246 -26.54 19.53 5.09
CA GLY A 246 -26.69 20.92 5.51
C GLY A 246 -26.18 21.94 4.47
N GLU A 247 -25.47 21.50 3.43
CA GLU A 247 -24.79 22.40 2.48
C GLU A 247 -25.74 23.30 1.69
N GLY A 248 -25.28 24.54 1.47
CA GLY A 248 -26.07 25.62 0.87
C GLY A 248 -26.77 26.47 1.94
N SER A 249 -27.08 27.73 1.62
CA SER A 249 -27.66 28.68 2.59
C SER A 249 -29.07 28.32 3.09
N ASP A 250 -29.69 27.34 2.45
CA ASP A 250 -31.09 26.96 2.58
C ASP A 250 -31.22 25.41 2.52
N HIS A 251 -30.18 24.67 2.97
CA HIS A 251 -30.08 23.20 3.06
C HIS A 251 -30.53 22.42 1.81
N THR A 252 -30.09 22.86 0.63
CA THR A 252 -30.17 22.03 -0.59
C THR A 252 -29.49 20.68 -0.39
N GLY A 253 -28.38 20.68 0.36
CA GLY A 253 -27.54 19.52 0.61
C GLY A 253 -26.65 19.15 -0.57
N ALA A 254 -25.58 18.43 -0.28
CA ALA A 254 -24.63 17.95 -1.26
C ALA A 254 -24.09 16.54 -0.94
N ALA A 255 -23.58 15.88 -1.98
CA ALA A 255 -22.73 14.71 -1.86
C ALA A 255 -21.44 14.90 -2.66
N TYR A 256 -20.35 14.32 -2.20
CA TYR A 256 -19.02 14.46 -2.78
C TYR A 256 -18.44 13.08 -3.12
N LEU A 257 -17.79 12.97 -4.28
CA LEU A 257 -16.91 11.85 -4.63
C LEU A 257 -15.46 12.33 -4.58
N VAL A 258 -14.66 11.70 -3.73
CA VAL A 258 -13.24 11.96 -3.55
C VAL A 258 -12.49 10.70 -3.97
N MET A 259 -11.76 10.78 -5.08
CA MET A 259 -10.96 9.64 -5.56
C MET A 259 -9.70 9.46 -4.73
N GLY A 260 -9.27 8.22 -4.57
CA GLY A 260 -8.03 7.84 -3.88
C GLY A 260 -6.75 8.21 -4.65
N PRO A 261 -5.57 7.97 -4.04
CA PRO A 261 -5.37 7.83 -2.59
C PRO A 261 -5.52 9.18 -1.87
N VAL A 262 -5.97 9.16 -0.61
CA VAL A 262 -6.22 10.38 0.19
C VAL A 262 -5.40 10.36 1.47
N ALA A 263 -4.65 11.43 1.76
CA ALA A 263 -3.87 11.58 2.98
C ALA A 263 -3.84 13.05 3.48
N GLY A 264 -3.83 13.23 4.80
CA GLY A 264 -3.84 14.52 5.49
C GLY A 264 -5.13 15.32 5.32
N ASP A 265 -5.06 16.64 5.54
CA ASP A 265 -6.19 17.56 5.39
C ASP A 265 -6.61 17.73 3.91
N PHE A 266 -7.77 17.21 3.56
CA PHE A 266 -8.41 17.34 2.24
C PHE A 266 -9.61 18.29 2.33
N ASP A 267 -9.54 19.43 1.66
CA ASP A 267 -10.65 20.39 1.50
C ASP A 267 -11.61 19.89 0.41
N LEU A 268 -12.88 19.60 0.75
CA LEU A 268 -13.87 19.05 -0.18
C LEU A 268 -14.23 19.98 -1.36
N SER A 269 -13.84 21.25 -1.36
CA SER A 269 -13.91 22.10 -2.56
C SER A 269 -12.98 21.62 -3.70
N ARG A 270 -12.10 20.65 -3.41
CA ARG A 270 -11.22 19.95 -4.35
C ARG A 270 -11.71 18.56 -4.78
N ALA A 271 -12.87 18.10 -4.27
CA ALA A 271 -13.45 16.81 -4.65
C ALA A 271 -13.65 16.71 -6.17
N GLN A 272 -13.45 15.53 -6.73
CA GLN A 272 -13.48 15.28 -8.16
C GLN A 272 -14.89 15.47 -8.73
N ILE A 273 -15.92 15.12 -7.96
CA ILE A 273 -17.33 15.46 -8.25
C ILE A 273 -18.01 16.00 -6.97
N LYS A 274 -18.83 17.03 -7.13
CA LYS A 274 -19.82 17.47 -6.13
C LYS A 274 -21.21 17.44 -6.77
N TRP A 275 -22.15 16.74 -6.15
CA TRP A 275 -23.56 16.80 -6.51
C TRP A 275 -24.32 17.74 -5.57
N THR A 276 -25.17 18.61 -6.11
CA THR A 276 -25.96 19.61 -5.36
C THR A 276 -27.47 19.37 -5.48
N GLY A 277 -28.22 19.55 -4.38
CA GLY A 277 -29.67 19.39 -4.33
C GLY A 277 -30.46 20.32 -5.24
N GLU A 278 -31.69 19.94 -5.61
CA GLU A 278 -32.53 20.69 -6.55
C GLU A 278 -33.16 21.97 -5.93
N SER A 279 -33.55 21.91 -4.65
CA SER A 279 -34.40 22.91 -3.99
C SER A 279 -34.03 23.16 -2.51
N GLU A 280 -34.49 24.30 -1.98
CA GLU A 280 -34.41 24.66 -0.56
C GLU A 280 -35.04 23.57 0.34
N ASP A 281 -34.32 23.15 1.40
CA ASP A 281 -34.66 22.10 2.38
C ASP A 281 -34.90 20.65 1.82
N ASP A 282 -34.48 20.33 0.58
CA ASP A 282 -34.57 18.94 0.03
C ASP A 282 -33.67 17.92 0.78
N TRP A 283 -32.58 18.40 1.40
CA TRP A 283 -31.57 17.64 2.17
C TRP A 283 -30.89 16.51 1.36
N ALA A 284 -30.38 16.84 0.17
CA ALA A 284 -29.60 15.89 -0.64
C ALA A 284 -28.29 15.47 0.05
N GLY A 285 -27.92 14.19 -0.05
CA GLY A 285 -26.75 13.64 0.63
C GLY A 285 -27.00 13.28 2.11
N PHE A 286 -28.27 13.25 2.55
CA PHE A 286 -28.64 12.71 3.86
C PHE A 286 -28.29 11.22 4.00
N ALA A 287 -28.33 10.48 2.89
CA ALA A 287 -27.84 9.12 2.75
C ALA A 287 -27.13 8.97 1.39
N VAL A 288 -26.09 8.14 1.32
CA VAL A 288 -25.30 7.87 0.10
C VAL A 288 -24.98 6.37 0.01
N ALA A 289 -24.95 5.82 -1.20
CA ALA A 289 -24.51 4.45 -1.48
C ALA A 289 -23.88 4.35 -2.88
N ALA A 290 -23.07 3.31 -3.09
CA ALA A 290 -22.37 3.00 -4.34
C ALA A 290 -22.17 1.47 -4.45
N GLY A 291 -21.32 1.01 -5.38
CA GLY A 291 -20.91 -0.39 -5.49
C GLY A 291 -21.58 -1.20 -6.61
N GLY A 292 -22.31 -0.57 -7.52
CA GLY A 292 -22.93 -1.27 -8.66
C GLY A 292 -23.17 -0.41 -9.90
N ASP A 293 -23.23 -1.05 -11.06
CA ASP A 293 -23.61 -0.45 -12.35
C ASP A 293 -25.14 -0.35 -12.46
N LEU A 294 -25.71 0.67 -11.81
CA LEU A 294 -27.16 0.91 -11.76
C LEU A 294 -27.76 1.23 -13.14
N THR A 295 -26.94 1.63 -14.11
CA THR A 295 -27.39 2.08 -15.43
C THR A 295 -27.04 1.14 -16.59
N GLY A 296 -26.36 0.02 -16.32
CA GLY A 296 -25.96 -0.98 -17.31
C GLY A 296 -24.95 -0.45 -18.32
N ASN A 297 -24.08 0.47 -17.90
CA ASN A 297 -23.11 1.17 -18.75
C ASN A 297 -21.68 0.59 -18.70
N GLY A 298 -21.36 -0.21 -17.67
CA GLY A 298 -20.05 -0.80 -17.40
C GLY A 298 -19.16 0.01 -16.45
N LEU A 299 -19.73 0.98 -15.72
CA LEU A 299 -19.09 1.79 -14.68
C LEU A 299 -19.94 1.74 -13.40
N LEU A 300 -19.32 1.98 -12.24
CA LEU A 300 -20.07 2.11 -10.99
C LEU A 300 -20.87 3.42 -10.97
N ASP A 301 -22.11 3.34 -10.49
CA ASP A 301 -23.00 4.49 -10.30
C ASP A 301 -23.21 4.77 -8.80
N VAL A 302 -23.62 5.99 -8.49
CA VAL A 302 -23.83 6.47 -7.11
C VAL A 302 -25.32 6.76 -6.88
N LEU A 303 -25.81 6.40 -5.70
CA LEU A 303 -27.18 6.58 -5.25
C LEU A 303 -27.23 7.58 -4.07
N ILE A 304 -27.90 8.72 -4.27
CA ILE A 304 -27.99 9.81 -3.28
C ILE A 304 -29.43 9.96 -2.79
N GLY A 305 -29.65 9.94 -1.48
CA GLY A 305 -30.93 10.23 -0.84
C GLY A 305 -31.12 11.74 -0.59
N ALA A 306 -32.30 12.25 -0.92
CA ALA A 306 -32.79 13.59 -0.58
C ALA A 306 -34.13 13.45 0.15
N ARG A 307 -34.06 13.23 1.48
CA ARG A 307 -35.17 12.69 2.26
C ARG A 307 -36.40 13.59 2.38
N TYR A 308 -36.28 14.87 2.01
CA TYR A 308 -37.37 15.85 2.12
C TYR A 308 -37.72 16.52 0.79
N ASP A 309 -37.22 15.98 -0.33
CA ASP A 309 -37.55 16.39 -1.69
C ASP A 309 -39.07 16.64 -1.89
N ASP A 310 -39.43 17.85 -2.31
CA ASP A 310 -40.84 18.26 -2.49
C ASP A 310 -41.46 17.78 -3.83
N GLY A 311 -40.74 16.96 -4.61
CA GLY A 311 -41.02 16.65 -6.02
C GLY A 311 -42.35 15.95 -6.33
N THR A 312 -42.90 15.15 -5.41
CA THR A 312 -44.26 14.57 -5.50
C THR A 312 -45.25 15.15 -4.47
N GLY A 313 -44.80 16.09 -3.63
CA GLY A 313 -45.59 16.72 -2.57
C GLY A 313 -44.71 17.02 -1.35
N HIS A 314 -45.28 17.65 -0.31
CA HIS A 314 -44.48 18.16 0.80
C HIS A 314 -43.70 17.06 1.53
N ASN A 315 -42.38 17.23 1.66
CA ASN A 315 -41.47 16.28 2.31
C ASN A 315 -41.65 14.82 1.81
N ALA A 316 -41.99 14.65 0.52
CA ALA A 316 -42.21 13.33 -0.08
C ALA A 316 -40.92 12.50 -0.10
N GLY A 317 -39.79 13.16 -0.41
CA GLY A 317 -38.48 12.53 -0.50
C GLY A 317 -38.20 11.90 -1.87
N ALA A 318 -36.92 11.81 -2.21
CA ALA A 318 -36.45 11.23 -3.46
C ALA A 318 -35.07 10.55 -3.28
N ALA A 319 -34.71 9.74 -4.26
CA ALA A 319 -33.34 9.27 -4.45
C ALA A 319 -32.87 9.57 -5.89
N TYR A 320 -31.57 9.67 -6.11
CA TYR A 320 -30.97 10.06 -7.38
C TYR A 320 -29.88 9.09 -7.81
N VAL A 321 -29.95 8.61 -9.05
CA VAL A 321 -28.88 7.83 -9.70
C VAL A 321 -28.00 8.77 -10.51
N VAL A 322 -26.72 8.88 -10.13
CA VAL A 322 -25.74 9.77 -10.78
C VAL A 322 -24.51 8.98 -11.23
N ARG A 323 -23.92 9.40 -12.35
CA ARG A 323 -22.72 8.77 -12.91
C ARG A 323 -21.44 9.42 -12.38
N ILE A 324 -20.40 8.62 -12.31
CA ILE A 324 -19.03 9.03 -12.03
C ILE A 324 -18.29 9.60 -13.26
N ASP A 325 -18.89 9.57 -14.46
CA ASP A 325 -18.26 10.04 -15.72
C ASP A 325 -18.22 11.58 -15.89
N GLN A 326 -18.56 12.31 -14.83
CA GLN A 326 -18.64 13.76 -14.76
C GLN A 326 -17.51 14.32 -13.89
N ALA A 327 -17.33 15.64 -13.85
CA ALA A 327 -16.28 16.27 -13.04
C ALA A 327 -16.67 17.69 -12.63
N GLY A 328 -16.31 18.08 -11.40
CA GLY A 328 -16.71 19.35 -10.79
C GLY A 328 -18.14 19.29 -10.23
N THR A 329 -18.81 20.45 -10.18
CA THR A 329 -20.18 20.55 -9.62
C THR A 329 -21.24 20.16 -10.65
N VAL A 330 -22.17 19.30 -10.24
CA VAL A 330 -23.31 18.80 -11.04
C VAL A 330 -24.60 18.97 -10.21
N GLU A 331 -25.59 19.66 -10.76
CA GLU A 331 -26.91 19.75 -10.12
C GLU A 331 -27.62 18.39 -10.22
N LEU A 332 -28.30 17.93 -9.16
CA LEU A 332 -29.03 16.66 -9.18
C LEU A 332 -30.18 16.61 -10.21
N SER A 333 -30.62 17.77 -10.72
CA SER A 333 -31.55 17.84 -11.86
C SER A 333 -30.97 17.37 -13.22
N ASP A 334 -29.65 17.18 -13.32
CA ASP A 334 -28.96 16.55 -14.46
C ASP A 334 -28.63 15.05 -14.21
N ALA A 335 -29.17 14.44 -13.14
CA ALA A 335 -29.02 13.01 -12.81
C ALA A 335 -29.59 12.06 -13.89
N VAL A 336 -29.17 10.80 -13.88
CA VAL A 336 -29.67 9.78 -14.82
C VAL A 336 -31.14 9.44 -14.53
N ALA A 337 -31.47 9.34 -13.25
CA ALA A 337 -32.81 9.09 -12.78
C ALA A 337 -33.04 9.80 -11.44
N LYS A 338 -34.19 10.48 -11.33
CA LYS A 338 -34.80 10.84 -10.06
C LYS A 338 -35.87 9.80 -9.72
N ILE A 339 -35.80 9.23 -8.53
CA ILE A 339 -36.71 8.23 -8.00
C ILE A 339 -37.65 8.92 -7.02
N TYR A 340 -38.91 9.08 -7.40
CA TYR A 340 -39.91 9.86 -6.65
C TYR A 340 -40.75 8.99 -5.71
N ALA A 341 -41.03 9.49 -4.50
CA ALA A 341 -41.89 8.81 -3.52
C ALA A 341 -43.34 8.58 -3.98
N GLU A 342 -44.02 7.64 -3.32
CA GLU A 342 -45.42 7.28 -3.56
C GLU A 342 -46.40 8.40 -3.14
N ALA A 343 -46.11 9.14 -2.06
CA ALA A 343 -46.93 10.26 -1.59
C ALA A 343 -46.16 11.37 -0.82
N GLU A 344 -46.84 12.47 -0.51
CA GLU A 344 -46.36 13.51 0.42
C GLU A 344 -46.11 12.95 1.83
N TYR A 345 -45.06 13.44 2.50
CA TYR A 345 -44.54 13.02 3.80
C TYR A 345 -43.98 11.59 3.91
N ASP A 346 -43.89 10.82 2.82
CA ASP A 346 -43.33 9.45 2.84
C ASP A 346 -41.85 9.39 3.26
N SER A 347 -41.09 10.48 3.03
CA SER A 347 -39.64 10.59 3.25
C SER A 347 -38.82 9.49 2.56
N ALA A 348 -39.07 9.26 1.26
CA ALA A 348 -38.25 8.34 0.46
C ALA A 348 -36.80 8.85 0.33
N GLY A 349 -35.83 7.92 0.25
CA GLY A 349 -34.42 8.27 0.29
C GLY A 349 -33.91 8.63 1.70
N TYR A 350 -34.68 8.32 2.75
CA TYR A 350 -34.19 8.38 4.14
C TYR A 350 -33.03 7.40 4.35
N SER A 351 -33.12 6.21 3.75
CA SER A 351 -32.03 5.24 3.63
C SER A 351 -31.99 4.70 2.20
N VAL A 352 -30.79 4.38 1.72
CA VAL A 352 -30.55 3.86 0.36
C VAL A 352 -29.46 2.80 0.41
N ALA A 353 -29.57 1.77 -0.44
CA ALA A 353 -28.55 0.76 -0.64
C ALA A 353 -28.54 0.27 -2.09
N VAL A 354 -27.37 -0.19 -2.55
CA VAL A 354 -27.18 -0.91 -3.81
C VAL A 354 -26.86 -2.36 -3.44
N PRO A 355 -27.83 -3.28 -3.40
CA PRO A 355 -27.60 -4.69 -3.01
C PRO A 355 -26.81 -5.51 -4.05
N GLY A 356 -26.50 -4.93 -5.22
CA GLY A 356 -25.95 -5.65 -6.37
C GLY A 356 -27.05 -6.07 -7.36
N ASP A 357 -26.73 -7.05 -8.21
CA ASP A 357 -27.67 -7.69 -9.15
C ASP A 357 -28.48 -8.76 -8.38
N VAL A 358 -29.77 -8.49 -8.11
CA VAL A 358 -30.64 -9.41 -7.34
C VAL A 358 -31.66 -10.17 -8.19
N ASP A 359 -31.70 -9.92 -9.51
CA ASP A 359 -32.58 -10.61 -10.47
C ASP A 359 -31.82 -11.46 -11.51
N GLY A 360 -30.53 -11.19 -11.71
CA GLY A 360 -29.60 -11.96 -12.55
C GLY A 360 -29.47 -11.45 -13.99
N ASP A 361 -29.85 -10.20 -14.27
CA ASP A 361 -29.79 -9.54 -15.58
C ASP A 361 -28.40 -8.97 -15.91
N GLY A 362 -27.60 -8.63 -14.90
CA GLY A 362 -26.25 -8.07 -15.00
C GLY A 362 -26.14 -6.56 -14.80
N ALA A 363 -27.23 -5.84 -14.59
CA ALA A 363 -27.23 -4.50 -13.99
C ALA A 363 -27.35 -4.59 -12.45
N ALA A 364 -26.98 -3.54 -11.73
CA ALA A 364 -27.21 -3.46 -10.29
C ALA A 364 -28.58 -2.84 -9.95
N ASP A 365 -29.19 -3.33 -8.88
CA ASP A 365 -30.51 -2.94 -8.41
C ASP A 365 -30.44 -1.92 -7.26
N LEU A 366 -31.60 -1.35 -6.90
CA LEU A 366 -31.72 -0.34 -5.85
C LEU A 366 -32.69 -0.79 -4.76
N LEU A 367 -32.31 -0.55 -3.50
CA LEU A 367 -33.18 -0.67 -2.33
C LEU A 367 -33.31 0.71 -1.66
N ILE A 368 -34.54 1.25 -1.57
CA ILE A 368 -34.80 2.60 -1.09
C ILE A 368 -35.81 2.56 0.06
N GLY A 369 -35.44 3.13 1.20
CA GLY A 369 -36.30 3.30 2.37
C GLY A 369 -37.13 4.59 2.31
N ALA A 370 -38.43 4.47 2.60
CA ALA A 370 -39.37 5.56 2.81
C ALA A 370 -40.00 5.43 4.20
N ILE A 371 -39.25 5.89 5.21
CA ILE A 371 -39.49 5.65 6.64
C ILE A 371 -40.89 6.06 7.11
N SER A 372 -41.55 7.01 6.45
CA SER A 372 -42.85 7.56 6.85
C SER A 372 -43.99 7.21 5.89
N ASN A 373 -43.77 6.31 4.92
CA ASN A 373 -44.84 5.88 4.00
C ASN A 373 -46.09 5.44 4.75
N SER A 374 -47.23 6.00 4.35
CA SER A 374 -48.47 5.89 5.12
C SER A 374 -49.54 4.97 4.50
N THR A 375 -49.16 4.12 3.54
CA THR A 375 -50.11 3.33 2.72
C THR A 375 -50.71 2.13 3.44
N THR A 376 -49.97 1.45 4.33
CA THR A 376 -50.52 0.37 5.20
C THR A 376 -51.05 0.89 6.54
N GLY A 377 -50.57 2.06 6.98
CA GLY A 377 -50.95 2.75 8.21
C GLY A 377 -50.13 4.03 8.38
N LEU A 378 -50.55 4.96 9.24
CA LEU A 378 -49.82 6.21 9.45
C LEU A 378 -48.37 5.93 9.88
N GLU A 379 -47.39 6.49 9.17
CA GLU A 379 -45.96 6.33 9.50
C GLU A 379 -45.54 4.84 9.58
N ALA A 380 -46.20 3.94 8.83
CA ALA A 380 -45.86 2.51 8.83
C ALA A 380 -44.50 2.24 8.17
N GLY A 381 -44.19 3.03 7.14
CA GLY A 381 -42.97 2.93 6.36
C GLY A 381 -43.02 1.85 5.28
N ALA A 382 -42.08 1.93 4.34
CA ALA A 382 -41.87 0.93 3.30
C ALA A 382 -40.41 0.95 2.83
N ALA A 383 -39.95 -0.19 2.31
CA ALA A 383 -38.77 -0.26 1.47
C ALA A 383 -39.18 -0.69 0.05
N TYR A 384 -38.56 -0.11 -0.96
CA TYR A 384 -38.87 -0.33 -2.37
C TYR A 384 -37.66 -0.91 -3.10
N VAL A 385 -37.90 -1.95 -3.89
CA VAL A 385 -36.90 -2.59 -4.75
C VAL A 385 -37.17 -2.15 -6.18
N VAL A 386 -36.18 -1.53 -6.82
CA VAL A 386 -36.23 -1.11 -8.22
C VAL A 386 -35.12 -1.83 -8.96
N PHE A 387 -35.50 -2.60 -9.98
CA PHE A 387 -34.52 -3.33 -10.79
C PHE A 387 -33.85 -2.43 -11.82
N GLY A 388 -32.58 -2.72 -12.12
CA GLY A 388 -31.80 -2.09 -13.16
C GLY A 388 -32.22 -2.50 -14.59
N PRO A 389 -31.54 -1.97 -15.61
CA PRO A 389 -30.75 -0.72 -15.57
C PRO A 389 -31.68 0.51 -15.52
N VAL A 390 -31.47 1.39 -14.52
CA VAL A 390 -32.35 2.53 -14.24
C VAL A 390 -32.00 3.75 -15.10
N LEU A 391 -32.65 3.82 -16.26
CA LEU A 391 -32.42 4.85 -17.29
C LEU A 391 -33.60 5.81 -17.41
N GLY A 392 -33.62 6.84 -16.57
CA GLY A 392 -34.66 7.87 -16.50
C GLY A 392 -35.56 7.76 -15.27
N PRO A 393 -36.49 8.71 -15.05
CA PRO A 393 -37.13 8.86 -13.75
C PRO A 393 -38.15 7.76 -13.42
N VAL A 394 -38.16 7.32 -12.16
CA VAL A 394 -39.01 6.24 -11.63
C VAL A 394 -39.98 6.80 -10.59
N GLN A 395 -41.19 6.25 -10.50
CA GLN A 395 -42.16 6.55 -9.44
C GLN A 395 -42.27 5.31 -8.53
N LEU A 396 -42.15 5.45 -7.22
CA LEU A 396 -42.17 4.30 -6.31
C LEU A 396 -43.53 3.60 -6.21
N GLU A 397 -44.64 4.25 -6.62
CA GLU A 397 -45.92 3.57 -6.91
C GLU A 397 -45.84 2.49 -8.02
N HIS A 398 -44.73 2.46 -8.77
CA HIS A 398 -44.42 1.52 -9.85
C HIS A 398 -43.05 0.84 -9.68
N ALA A 399 -42.51 0.75 -8.45
CA ALA A 399 -41.31 -0.04 -8.15
C ALA A 399 -41.52 -1.53 -8.49
N THR A 400 -40.43 -2.30 -8.65
CA THR A 400 -40.53 -3.74 -8.97
C THR A 400 -41.25 -4.50 -7.87
N TYR A 401 -40.84 -4.28 -6.62
CA TYR A 401 -41.46 -4.85 -5.42
C TYR A 401 -41.53 -3.81 -4.29
N THR A 402 -42.58 -3.85 -3.47
CA THR A 402 -42.64 -3.10 -2.21
C THR A 402 -42.70 -4.02 -0.99
N LEU A 403 -41.86 -3.73 -0.01
CA LEU A 403 -41.82 -4.35 1.31
C LEU A 403 -42.42 -3.35 2.33
N ARG A 404 -43.66 -3.59 2.79
CA ARG A 404 -44.45 -2.60 3.55
C ARG A 404 -44.52 -2.92 5.05
N GLY A 405 -44.45 -1.89 5.91
CA GLY A 405 -44.49 -2.02 7.37
C GLY A 405 -45.78 -2.69 7.90
N GLU A 406 -45.67 -3.42 9.01
CA GLU A 406 -46.75 -4.25 9.58
C GLU A 406 -47.87 -3.41 10.21
N ALA A 407 -47.51 -2.35 10.94
CA ALA A 407 -48.40 -1.47 11.68
C ALA A 407 -48.03 0.02 11.54
N SER A 408 -48.91 0.89 12.05
CA SER A 408 -48.69 2.34 12.03
C SER A 408 -47.61 2.75 13.05
N ARG A 409 -46.60 3.49 12.61
CA ARG A 409 -45.41 3.91 13.38
C ARG A 409 -44.37 2.83 13.62
N ASP A 410 -44.32 1.80 12.76
CA ASP A 410 -43.20 0.87 12.75
C ASP A 410 -41.93 1.50 12.15
N ASN A 411 -42.08 2.54 11.32
CA ASN A 411 -41.00 3.22 10.59
C ASN A 411 -40.15 2.26 9.72
N ALA A 412 -40.80 1.36 8.99
CA ALA A 412 -40.14 0.46 8.03
C ALA A 412 -39.37 1.22 6.94
N GLY A 413 -38.15 0.78 6.62
CA GLY A 413 -37.24 1.51 5.73
C GLY A 413 -36.45 2.62 6.43
N CYS A 414 -36.35 2.58 7.76
CA CYS A 414 -35.42 3.44 8.51
C CYS A 414 -33.95 3.12 8.17
N ALA A 415 -33.64 1.85 7.94
CA ALA A 415 -32.37 1.38 7.40
C ALA A 415 -32.64 0.25 6.41
N VAL A 416 -31.77 0.14 5.40
CA VAL A 416 -31.83 -0.87 4.35
C VAL A 416 -30.41 -1.32 4.00
N SER A 417 -30.25 -2.60 3.66
CA SER A 417 -28.95 -3.18 3.24
C SER A 417 -29.17 -4.39 2.34
N GLY A 418 -28.19 -4.71 1.49
CA GLY A 418 -28.15 -5.97 0.73
C GLY A 418 -27.73 -7.19 1.54
N GLY A 419 -27.16 -7.01 2.74
CA GLY A 419 -26.81 -8.12 3.66
C GLY A 419 -25.66 -9.06 3.23
N GLY A 420 -25.50 -9.32 1.93
CA GLY A 420 -24.72 -10.44 1.39
C GLY A 420 -25.63 -11.64 1.07
N ASP A 421 -25.04 -12.79 0.74
CA ASP A 421 -25.77 -14.07 0.71
C ASP A 421 -25.96 -14.54 2.16
N LEU A 422 -27.15 -14.32 2.72
CA LEU A 422 -27.49 -14.68 4.10
C LEU A 422 -28.24 -16.01 4.21
N ASP A 423 -28.49 -16.76 3.12
CA ASP A 423 -29.18 -18.07 3.18
C ASP A 423 -28.47 -19.25 2.50
N GLY A 424 -27.45 -18.97 1.70
CA GLY A 424 -26.56 -19.92 1.05
C GLY A 424 -27.06 -20.40 -0.32
N ASP A 425 -27.93 -19.65 -1.00
CA ASP A 425 -28.40 -19.98 -2.35
C ASP A 425 -27.52 -19.43 -3.50
N GLY A 426 -26.63 -18.48 -3.20
CA GLY A 426 -25.72 -17.84 -4.15
C GLY A 426 -26.21 -16.51 -4.75
N LEU A 427 -27.31 -15.94 -4.23
CA LEU A 427 -27.78 -14.58 -4.53
C LEU A 427 -27.60 -13.66 -3.31
N MET A 428 -27.61 -12.34 -3.54
CA MET A 428 -27.65 -11.37 -2.45
C MET A 428 -29.06 -11.28 -1.87
N ASP A 429 -29.19 -11.11 -0.56
CA ASP A 429 -30.47 -10.92 0.11
C ASP A 429 -30.88 -9.45 0.22
N LEU A 430 -31.94 -9.15 0.98
CA LEU A 430 -32.30 -7.79 1.38
C LEU A 430 -32.65 -7.77 2.87
N VAL A 431 -32.15 -6.76 3.58
CA VAL A 431 -32.46 -6.51 4.99
C VAL A 431 -33.12 -5.14 5.15
N VAL A 432 -34.24 -5.10 5.87
CA VAL A 432 -35.02 -3.89 6.13
C VAL A 432 -35.20 -3.71 7.64
N GLY A 433 -34.83 -2.54 8.15
CA GLY A 433 -35.13 -2.10 9.51
C GLY A 433 -36.52 -1.47 9.63
N ALA A 434 -37.15 -1.65 10.79
CA ALA A 434 -38.35 -0.93 11.24
C ALA A 434 -38.14 -0.51 12.71
N CYS A 435 -37.38 0.57 12.92
CA CYS A 435 -36.80 0.93 14.21
C CYS A 435 -37.83 1.27 15.31
N LEU A 436 -39.09 1.55 14.96
CA LEU A 436 -40.14 1.84 15.94
C LEU A 436 -41.18 0.72 16.09
N SER A 437 -40.98 -0.43 15.44
CA SER A 437 -41.92 -1.55 15.46
C SER A 437 -42.32 -2.00 16.87
N ASP A 438 -43.64 -2.22 17.09
CA ASP A 438 -44.19 -2.66 18.38
C ASP A 438 -44.29 -4.19 18.55
N ARG A 439 -43.74 -4.95 17.59
CA ARG A 439 -43.88 -6.41 17.39
C ARG A 439 -43.57 -7.26 18.62
N SER A 440 -42.52 -6.93 19.37
CA SER A 440 -42.20 -7.53 20.68
C SER A 440 -42.63 -6.64 21.85
N HIS A 441 -42.30 -5.36 21.72
CA HIS A 441 -42.39 -4.33 22.76
C HIS A 441 -42.64 -2.96 22.10
N PRO A 442 -43.36 -2.03 22.74
CA PRO A 442 -43.58 -0.68 22.20
C PRO A 442 -42.27 0.02 21.87
N ASN A 443 -42.09 0.40 20.60
CA ASN A 443 -40.86 1.01 20.07
C ASN A 443 -39.60 0.16 20.33
N GLY A 444 -39.72 -1.16 20.48
CA GLY A 444 -38.58 -2.07 20.61
C GLY A 444 -37.80 -2.21 19.29
N GLY A 445 -38.49 -2.03 18.16
CA GLY A 445 -37.90 -2.13 16.83
C GLY A 445 -37.76 -3.58 16.34
N ALA A 446 -37.56 -3.72 15.04
CA ALA A 446 -37.36 -5.00 14.37
C ALA A 446 -36.49 -4.85 13.11
N ALA A 447 -35.84 -5.94 12.71
CA ALA A 447 -35.14 -6.08 11.43
C ALA A 447 -35.59 -7.38 10.74
N PHE A 448 -35.65 -7.35 9.41
CA PHE A 448 -36.29 -8.39 8.59
C PHE A 448 -35.41 -8.72 7.38
N GLN A 449 -35.19 -10.00 7.09
CA GLN A 449 -34.47 -10.50 5.91
C GLN A 449 -35.44 -11.13 4.92
N PHE A 450 -35.16 -10.95 3.63
CA PHE A 450 -35.92 -11.49 2.51
C PHE A 450 -34.97 -12.17 1.54
N SER A 451 -35.24 -13.45 1.24
CA SER A 451 -34.46 -14.17 0.24
C SER A 451 -34.88 -13.75 -1.16
N THR A 452 -33.96 -13.20 -1.96
CA THR A 452 -34.31 -12.54 -3.24
C THR A 452 -34.91 -13.49 -4.27
N HIS A 453 -34.51 -14.77 -4.25
CA HIS A 453 -35.12 -15.82 -5.09
C HIS A 453 -36.63 -16.04 -4.86
N THR A 454 -37.18 -15.58 -3.73
CA THR A 454 -38.63 -15.68 -3.42
C THR A 454 -39.39 -14.38 -3.69
N LEU A 455 -38.70 -13.28 -3.99
CA LEU A 455 -39.15 -11.92 -3.70
C LEU A 455 -40.43 -11.49 -4.45
N GLY A 456 -41.15 -10.54 -3.86
CA GLY A 456 -42.44 -10.05 -4.34
C GLY A 456 -43.15 -9.20 -3.30
N ASP A 457 -44.03 -8.29 -3.75
CA ASP A 457 -44.87 -7.43 -2.91
C ASP A 457 -45.42 -8.15 -1.66
N ARG A 458 -44.95 -7.76 -0.47
CA ARG A 458 -45.37 -8.37 0.80
C ARG A 458 -45.27 -7.41 1.99
N SER A 459 -45.86 -7.84 3.11
CA SER A 459 -45.66 -7.20 4.41
C SER A 459 -44.30 -7.62 4.99
N LEU A 460 -43.65 -6.76 5.80
CA LEU A 460 -42.50 -7.19 6.60
C LEU A 460 -42.85 -8.36 7.54
N GLY A 461 -44.13 -8.50 7.89
CA GLY A 461 -44.64 -9.64 8.65
C GLY A 461 -44.54 -11.01 7.94
N GLU A 462 -44.23 -11.00 6.64
CA GLU A 462 -44.09 -12.16 5.76
C GLU A 462 -42.62 -12.35 5.30
N ALA A 463 -41.67 -11.76 6.03
CA ALA A 463 -40.22 -11.97 5.88
C ALA A 463 -39.79 -13.41 6.17
N ASP A 464 -38.67 -13.81 5.56
CA ASP A 464 -38.10 -15.16 5.68
C ASP A 464 -37.37 -15.34 7.03
N GLY A 465 -36.69 -14.28 7.50
CA GLY A 465 -36.14 -14.16 8.86
C GLY A 465 -36.44 -12.81 9.52
N ALA A 466 -36.45 -12.76 10.87
CA ALA A 466 -36.58 -11.49 11.61
C ALA A 466 -35.98 -11.54 13.04
N LEU A 467 -35.43 -10.39 13.47
CA LEU A 467 -35.00 -10.08 14.84
C LEU A 467 -35.87 -8.94 15.40
N VAL A 468 -36.06 -8.90 16.73
CA VAL A 468 -36.94 -7.93 17.42
C VAL A 468 -36.29 -7.45 18.73
N GLY A 469 -36.56 -6.21 19.12
CA GLY A 469 -35.98 -5.59 20.33
C GLY A 469 -36.28 -6.35 21.64
N GLU A 470 -35.31 -6.34 22.55
CA GLU A 470 -35.33 -7.12 23.80
C GLU A 470 -36.13 -6.43 24.92
N ALA A 471 -36.27 -5.10 24.86
CA ALA A 471 -37.12 -4.28 25.72
C ALA A 471 -37.89 -3.20 24.92
N SER A 472 -38.44 -2.20 25.61
CA SER A 472 -39.32 -1.17 25.03
C SER A 472 -38.56 0.14 24.86
N GLY A 473 -38.31 0.53 23.61
CA GLY A 473 -37.56 1.74 23.29
C GLY A 473 -36.17 1.49 22.70
N ASP A 474 -35.68 0.25 22.66
CA ASP A 474 -34.34 -0.14 22.16
C ASP A 474 -34.01 0.36 20.75
N GLN A 475 -35.04 0.54 19.91
CA GLN A 475 -34.99 0.86 18.49
C GLN A 475 -34.13 -0.09 17.64
N LEU A 476 -34.35 -1.40 17.80
CA LEU A 476 -33.68 -2.43 16.99
C LEU A 476 -34.00 -2.27 15.50
N GLY A 477 -32.96 -2.38 14.65
CA GLY A 477 -33.03 -2.10 13.21
C GLY A 477 -32.81 -0.63 12.85
N THR A 478 -32.27 0.21 13.75
CA THR A 478 -31.93 1.61 13.43
C THR A 478 -30.80 1.71 12.40
N ALA A 479 -29.81 0.81 12.45
CA ALA A 479 -28.86 0.56 11.38
C ALA A 479 -28.76 -0.95 11.12
N VAL A 480 -28.51 -1.32 9.86
CA VAL A 480 -28.25 -2.70 9.41
C VAL A 480 -27.14 -2.68 8.36
N ALA A 481 -26.20 -3.61 8.45
CA ALA A 481 -25.07 -3.73 7.51
C ALA A 481 -24.63 -5.19 7.36
N SER A 482 -24.12 -5.57 6.19
CA SER A 482 -23.34 -6.81 6.10
C SER A 482 -22.08 -6.67 6.95
N ALA A 483 -21.68 -7.74 7.61
CA ALA A 483 -20.46 -7.80 8.40
C ALA A 483 -19.25 -8.36 7.63
N GLY A 484 -19.50 -8.94 6.44
CA GLY A 484 -18.59 -9.92 5.83
C GLY A 484 -18.79 -11.31 6.43
N ASP A 485 -17.82 -12.21 6.22
CA ASP A 485 -17.74 -13.53 6.86
C ASP A 485 -16.92 -13.40 8.16
N VAL A 486 -17.59 -13.29 9.32
CA VAL A 486 -16.94 -12.97 10.59
C VAL A 486 -16.50 -14.24 11.33
N ASP A 487 -17.14 -15.39 11.09
CA ASP A 487 -16.77 -16.66 11.74
C ASP A 487 -16.08 -17.72 10.85
N GLY A 488 -15.88 -17.42 9.56
CA GLY A 488 -15.02 -18.17 8.63
C GLY A 488 -15.71 -19.37 7.99
N ASP A 489 -17.03 -19.30 7.82
CA ASP A 489 -17.92 -20.35 7.34
C ASP A 489 -18.12 -20.31 5.81
N GLY A 490 -17.89 -19.14 5.19
CA GLY A 490 -18.02 -18.87 3.76
C GLY A 490 -19.35 -18.21 3.34
N LEU A 491 -20.19 -17.81 4.30
CA LEU A 491 -21.40 -17.03 4.11
C LEU A 491 -21.23 -15.59 4.61
N ALA A 492 -22.17 -14.71 4.30
CA ALA A 492 -22.20 -13.38 4.88
C ALA A 492 -22.95 -13.36 6.21
N ASP A 493 -22.44 -12.57 7.15
CA ASP A 493 -23.03 -12.31 8.45
C ASP A 493 -23.67 -10.90 8.49
N LEU A 494 -24.56 -10.69 9.46
CA LEU A 494 -25.41 -9.50 9.51
C LEU A 494 -25.29 -8.75 10.84
N LEU A 495 -24.94 -7.47 10.77
CA LEU A 495 -25.04 -6.51 11.88
C LEU A 495 -26.42 -5.87 11.92
N ILE A 496 -27.05 -5.87 13.10
CA ILE A 496 -28.31 -5.18 13.39
C ILE A 496 -28.13 -4.38 14.67
N SER A 497 -28.39 -3.07 14.67
CA SER A 497 -28.23 -2.23 15.86
C SER A 497 -29.51 -1.90 16.60
N ALA A 498 -29.39 -1.64 17.90
CA ALA A 498 -30.42 -1.12 18.80
C ALA A 498 -29.79 -0.04 19.71
N PRO A 499 -29.60 1.20 19.20
CA PRO A 499 -28.77 2.21 19.85
C PRO A 499 -29.36 2.76 21.16
N LEU A 500 -30.61 2.49 21.50
CA LEU A 500 -31.22 2.90 22.77
C LEU A 500 -31.39 1.74 23.77
N HIS A 501 -30.62 0.66 23.61
CA HIS A 501 -30.69 -0.49 24.51
C HIS A 501 -30.12 -0.18 25.91
N ASP A 502 -30.92 -0.45 26.96
CA ASP A 502 -30.71 -0.10 28.38
C ASP A 502 -29.54 -0.84 29.12
N ARG A 503 -28.68 -1.58 28.42
CA ARG A 503 -27.52 -2.30 29.03
C ARG A 503 -26.22 -1.72 28.49
N PRO A 504 -25.25 -1.36 29.36
CA PRO A 504 -25.27 -1.44 30.83
C PRO A 504 -26.00 -0.27 31.52
N GLY A 505 -26.50 0.72 30.77
CA GLY A 505 -27.31 1.83 31.28
C GLY A 505 -28.25 2.43 30.23
N GLU A 506 -29.04 3.42 30.64
CA GLU A 506 -30.03 4.16 29.82
C GLU A 506 -29.39 4.70 28.54
N ASP A 507 -29.97 4.42 27.36
CA ASP A 507 -29.42 4.79 26.03
C ASP A 507 -27.94 4.34 25.77
N ALA A 508 -27.45 3.27 26.40
CA ALA A 508 -26.07 2.80 26.16
C ALA A 508 -25.88 2.18 24.76
N GLY A 509 -26.91 1.48 24.27
CA GLY A 509 -26.92 0.89 22.94
C GLY A 509 -26.35 -0.53 22.86
N ALA A 510 -26.76 -1.24 21.82
CA ALA A 510 -26.30 -2.61 21.54
C ALA A 510 -26.28 -2.89 20.03
N VAL A 511 -25.44 -3.84 19.62
CA VAL A 511 -25.39 -4.40 18.27
C VAL A 511 -25.47 -5.93 18.36
N TYR A 512 -26.17 -6.53 17.41
CA TYR A 512 -26.40 -7.97 17.30
C TYR A 512 -25.74 -8.45 16.01
N LEU A 513 -24.82 -9.40 16.12
CA LEU A 513 -24.26 -10.13 14.98
C LEU A 513 -25.04 -11.43 14.80
N VAL A 514 -25.56 -11.67 13.61
CA VAL A 514 -26.24 -12.91 13.21
C VAL A 514 -25.40 -13.57 12.12
N SER A 515 -24.85 -14.75 12.39
CA SER A 515 -24.09 -15.47 11.36
C SER A 515 -25.00 -16.05 10.27
N GLY A 516 -24.44 -16.28 9.09
CA GLY A 516 -25.03 -17.10 8.05
C GLY A 516 -25.28 -18.55 8.51
N PRO A 517 -26.25 -19.28 7.91
CA PRO A 517 -27.39 -18.77 7.15
C PRO A 517 -28.49 -18.25 8.10
N ALA A 518 -28.80 -16.96 7.99
CA ALA A 518 -29.62 -16.17 8.90
C ALA A 518 -31.09 -16.62 9.00
N THR A 519 -31.64 -17.25 7.96
CA THR A 519 -33.04 -17.70 7.84
C THR A 519 -33.55 -18.58 9.00
N THR A 520 -32.65 -19.21 9.76
CA THR A 520 -33.01 -19.89 11.02
C THR A 520 -32.27 -19.37 12.26
N ALA A 521 -31.25 -18.52 12.08
CA ALA A 521 -30.39 -18.00 13.14
C ALA A 521 -30.78 -16.61 13.66
N MET A 522 -31.55 -15.81 12.91
CA MET A 522 -31.78 -14.40 13.25
C MET A 522 -32.55 -14.14 14.57
N ASN A 523 -33.23 -15.15 15.12
CA ASN A 523 -33.83 -15.06 16.47
C ASN A 523 -32.89 -15.50 17.60
N THR A 524 -31.66 -15.92 17.28
CA THR A 524 -30.58 -16.26 18.19
C THR A 524 -29.23 -15.72 17.67
N PRO A 525 -28.99 -14.39 17.76
CA PRO A 525 -27.73 -13.77 17.33
C PRO A 525 -26.49 -14.46 17.93
N THR A 526 -25.47 -14.67 17.09
CA THR A 526 -24.18 -15.29 17.42
C THR A 526 -23.42 -14.47 18.46
N ALA A 527 -23.41 -13.14 18.29
CA ALA A 527 -22.84 -12.21 19.27
C ALA A 527 -23.81 -11.07 19.62
N LYS A 528 -23.62 -10.53 20.82
CA LYS A 528 -24.27 -9.31 21.30
C LYS A 528 -23.19 -8.40 21.88
N LEU A 529 -23.06 -7.23 21.28
CA LEU A 529 -22.07 -6.21 21.60
C LEU A 529 -22.80 -5.07 22.32
N TYR A 530 -22.40 -4.75 23.55
CA TYR A 530 -23.07 -3.76 24.39
C TYR A 530 -22.21 -2.51 24.59
N GLY A 531 -22.82 -1.32 24.56
CA GLY A 531 -22.14 -0.05 24.86
C GLY A 531 -21.50 -0.01 26.25
N GLU A 532 -20.71 1.02 26.54
CA GLU A 532 -19.99 1.10 27.82
C GLU A 532 -20.77 1.81 28.93
N ALA A 533 -21.40 2.94 28.60
CA ALA A 533 -22.02 3.83 29.55
C ALA A 533 -23.38 4.35 29.05
N ALA A 534 -24.16 4.92 29.97
CA ALA A 534 -25.47 5.47 29.65
C ALA A 534 -25.34 6.74 28.80
N GLY A 535 -26.03 6.79 27.66
CA GLY A 535 -26.00 7.90 26.70
C GLY A 535 -25.10 7.67 25.47
N ASP A 536 -24.20 6.67 25.50
CA ASP A 536 -23.21 6.42 24.43
C ASP A 536 -23.85 6.17 23.04
N ARG A 537 -25.05 5.56 23.03
CA ARG A 537 -25.79 5.13 21.83
C ARG A 537 -24.97 4.29 20.86
N ALA A 538 -24.25 3.30 21.38
CA ALA A 538 -23.47 2.36 20.58
C ALA A 538 -24.36 1.61 19.57
N GLY A 539 -23.94 1.61 18.31
CA GLY A 539 -24.74 1.11 17.19
C GLY A 539 -25.62 2.17 16.53
N THR A 540 -25.39 3.47 16.75
CA THR A 540 -26.05 4.51 15.94
C THR A 540 -25.67 4.37 14.46
N SER A 541 -24.45 3.92 14.19
CA SER A 541 -24.01 3.40 12.89
C SER A 541 -23.22 2.11 13.08
N VAL A 542 -23.20 1.24 12.05
CA VAL A 542 -22.48 -0.04 12.03
C VAL A 542 -22.01 -0.34 10.60
N ALA A 543 -20.86 -1.00 10.46
CA ALA A 543 -20.35 -1.49 9.17
C ALA A 543 -19.48 -2.74 9.36
N GLY A 544 -19.55 -3.69 8.42
CA GLY A 544 -18.43 -4.59 8.16
C GLY A 544 -17.31 -3.84 7.43
N LEU A 545 -16.06 -4.24 7.67
CA LEU A 545 -14.87 -3.65 7.07
C LEU A 545 -14.22 -4.58 6.04
N GLY A 546 -14.37 -5.91 6.24
CA GLY A 546 -13.48 -6.90 5.66
C GLY A 546 -12.33 -7.21 6.63
N ASP A 547 -11.30 -7.89 6.14
CA ASP A 547 -10.14 -8.36 6.92
C ASP A 547 -9.10 -7.23 7.06
N VAL A 548 -9.14 -6.45 8.14
CA VAL A 548 -8.25 -5.28 8.36
C VAL A 548 -7.07 -5.58 9.28
N ASP A 549 -7.13 -6.68 10.05
CA ASP A 549 -6.01 -7.21 10.83
C ASP A 549 -5.29 -8.38 10.13
N GLY A 550 -5.80 -8.91 9.03
CA GLY A 550 -5.10 -9.86 8.15
C GLY A 550 -5.09 -11.31 8.64
N ASP A 551 -6.02 -11.71 9.53
CA ASP A 551 -6.15 -13.09 10.01
C ASP A 551 -6.98 -14.00 9.07
N GLY A 552 -7.72 -13.40 8.13
CA GLY A 552 -8.56 -14.08 7.16
C GLY A 552 -10.06 -14.08 7.47
N LEU A 553 -10.50 -13.38 8.51
CA LEU A 553 -11.90 -13.18 8.89
C LEU A 553 -12.33 -11.73 8.63
N SER A 554 -13.64 -11.45 8.68
CA SER A 554 -14.17 -10.09 8.48
C SER A 554 -14.39 -9.35 9.78
N ASP A 555 -13.95 -8.09 9.82
CA ASP A 555 -13.96 -7.23 10.99
C ASP A 555 -15.11 -6.20 10.94
N VAL A 556 -15.45 -5.62 12.09
CA VAL A 556 -16.63 -4.73 12.22
C VAL A 556 -16.34 -3.43 12.96
N ALA A 557 -16.94 -2.33 12.50
CA ALA A 557 -16.96 -1.03 13.15
C ALA A 557 -18.34 -0.68 13.72
N ILE A 558 -18.36 -0.10 14.92
CA ILE A 558 -19.58 0.34 15.63
C ILE A 558 -19.42 1.79 16.09
N GLY A 559 -20.31 2.68 15.62
CA GLY A 559 -20.35 4.08 16.03
C GLY A 559 -21.18 4.31 17.30
N ALA A 560 -20.63 5.11 18.22
CA ALA A 560 -21.25 5.53 19.48
C ALA A 560 -21.11 7.05 19.66
N PRO A 561 -21.87 7.87 18.91
CA PRO A 561 -21.67 9.31 18.84
C PRO A 561 -22.05 10.08 20.12
N GLY A 562 -22.73 9.44 21.08
CA GLY A 562 -23.02 10.01 22.40
C GLY A 562 -21.96 9.75 23.46
N ARG A 563 -20.80 9.14 23.12
CA ARG A 563 -19.74 8.84 24.09
C ARG A 563 -19.10 10.12 24.63
N ASP A 564 -19.16 10.29 25.95
CA ASP A 564 -18.73 11.50 26.67
C ASP A 564 -17.21 11.59 26.97
N SER A 565 -16.39 10.63 26.50
CA SER A 565 -15.01 10.40 26.96
C SER A 565 -14.05 11.57 26.68
N ALA A 566 -14.24 12.31 25.57
CA ALA A 566 -13.51 13.53 25.24
C ALA A 566 -14.31 14.84 25.48
N GLY A 567 -15.60 14.74 25.83
CA GLY A 567 -16.53 15.86 25.97
C GLY A 567 -17.98 15.43 25.70
N GLU A 568 -18.94 16.28 26.09
CA GLU A 568 -20.39 16.07 25.90
C GLU A 568 -20.70 15.75 24.42
N ASP A 569 -21.27 14.58 24.12
CA ASP A 569 -21.51 14.09 22.73
C ASP A 569 -20.27 14.18 21.80
N ALA A 570 -19.05 13.88 22.30
CA ALA A 570 -17.85 13.85 21.46
C ALA A 570 -17.79 12.63 20.52
N GLY A 571 -18.31 11.50 21.01
CA GLY A 571 -18.44 10.25 20.28
C GLY A 571 -17.17 9.39 20.24
N SER A 572 -17.34 8.11 19.89
CA SER A 572 -16.27 7.16 19.60
C SER A 572 -16.71 6.17 18.51
N VAL A 573 -15.74 5.53 17.86
CA VAL A 573 -15.96 4.32 17.04
C VAL A 573 -15.15 3.17 17.64
N TYR A 574 -15.75 1.99 17.74
CA TYR A 574 -15.08 0.76 18.19
C TYR A 574 -14.87 -0.17 17.00
N LEU A 575 -13.69 -0.77 16.89
CA LEU A 575 -13.42 -1.87 15.97
C LEU A 575 -13.28 -3.18 16.76
N LEU A 576 -13.83 -4.26 16.21
CA LEU A 576 -13.68 -5.61 16.75
C LEU A 576 -13.33 -6.56 15.62
N PHE A 577 -12.29 -7.35 15.84
CA PHE A 577 -11.79 -8.31 14.88
C PHE A 577 -12.49 -9.68 15.00
N GLY A 578 -12.49 -10.47 13.93
CA GLY A 578 -13.05 -11.82 13.93
C GLY A 578 -12.35 -12.79 14.91
N PRO A 579 -12.99 -13.93 15.29
CA PRO A 579 -14.40 -14.25 15.17
C PRO A 579 -15.20 -13.85 16.42
N LEU A 580 -16.39 -13.30 16.22
CA LEU A 580 -17.20 -12.69 17.29
C LEU A 580 -18.34 -13.60 17.77
N ALA A 581 -18.38 -13.90 19.08
CA ALA A 581 -19.43 -14.75 19.66
C ALA A 581 -19.78 -14.40 21.13
N GLY A 582 -21.05 -14.62 21.49
CA GLY A 582 -21.54 -14.56 22.87
C GLY A 582 -22.01 -13.17 23.32
N SER A 583 -21.45 -12.68 24.43
CA SER A 583 -21.72 -11.34 24.97
C SER A 583 -20.38 -10.63 25.12
N ILE A 584 -20.22 -9.53 24.40
CA ILE A 584 -19.05 -8.66 24.41
C ILE A 584 -19.53 -7.29 24.93
N ASP A 585 -18.79 -6.69 25.87
CA ASP A 585 -19.01 -5.31 26.28
C ASP A 585 -17.94 -4.47 25.56
N LEU A 586 -18.27 -3.32 24.95
CA LEU A 586 -17.38 -2.62 24.00
C LEU A 586 -16.09 -2.04 24.63
N ALA A 587 -15.99 -2.02 25.95
CA ALA A 587 -14.72 -1.76 26.66
C ALA A 587 -13.64 -2.85 26.42
N ASP A 588 -14.04 -4.03 25.92
CA ASP A 588 -13.16 -5.14 25.51
C ASP A 588 -12.98 -5.17 23.96
N ALA A 589 -13.31 -4.09 23.24
CA ALA A 589 -13.06 -3.96 21.81
C ALA A 589 -11.55 -3.91 21.49
N ALA A 590 -11.18 -4.24 20.25
CA ALA A 590 -9.77 -4.29 19.85
C ALA A 590 -9.16 -2.90 19.66
N LEU A 591 -9.97 -1.93 19.22
CA LEU A 591 -9.60 -0.52 19.15
C LEU A 591 -10.80 0.37 19.49
N GLU A 592 -10.57 1.44 20.26
CA GLU A 592 -11.49 2.58 20.36
C GLU A 592 -10.86 3.83 19.71
N LEU A 593 -11.45 4.30 18.62
CA LEU A 593 -11.15 5.61 18.03
C LEU A 593 -11.98 6.68 18.74
N THR A 594 -11.48 7.15 19.89
CA THR A 594 -12.10 8.22 20.68
C THR A 594 -12.14 9.55 19.92
N GLY A 595 -13.28 10.25 20.03
CA GLY A 595 -13.54 11.59 19.48
C GLY A 595 -12.64 12.71 20.02
N ALA A 596 -12.70 13.89 19.39
CA ALA A 596 -11.76 14.99 19.65
C ALA A 596 -12.32 16.10 20.56
N ALA A 597 -13.58 16.48 20.38
CA ALA A 597 -14.20 17.62 21.05
C ALA A 597 -15.70 17.37 21.31
N ALA A 598 -16.24 18.06 22.31
CA ALA A 598 -17.67 18.01 22.64
C ALA A 598 -18.53 18.47 21.44
N PHE A 599 -19.60 17.73 21.18
CA PHE A 599 -20.54 17.89 20.07
C PHE A 599 -19.93 17.68 18.66
N ASP A 600 -18.82 16.95 18.50
CA ASP A 600 -18.36 16.49 17.18
C ASP A 600 -19.21 15.32 16.63
N PHE A 601 -19.89 14.56 17.52
CA PHE A 601 -20.67 13.34 17.23
C PHE A 601 -19.89 12.29 16.39
N THR A 602 -18.67 11.97 16.83
CA THR A 602 -17.79 10.99 16.17
C THR A 602 -18.45 9.61 16.09
N GLY A 603 -18.56 9.06 14.87
CA GLY A 603 -19.25 7.79 14.65
C GLY A 603 -20.76 7.94 14.38
N GLN A 604 -21.24 9.14 14.05
CA GLN A 604 -22.61 9.32 13.53
C GLN A 604 -22.86 8.51 12.25
N SER A 605 -21.82 8.32 11.43
CA SER A 605 -21.76 7.32 10.37
C SER A 605 -20.39 6.63 10.35
N VAL A 606 -20.35 5.37 9.91
CA VAL A 606 -19.12 4.60 9.66
C VAL A 606 -19.34 3.75 8.40
N ALA A 607 -18.28 3.51 7.63
CA ALA A 607 -18.29 2.59 6.51
C ALA A 607 -16.89 1.99 6.29
N GLY A 608 -16.83 0.72 5.86
CA GLY A 608 -15.66 0.23 5.14
C GLY A 608 -15.46 1.07 3.88
N ALA A 609 -14.25 1.57 3.68
CA ALA A 609 -13.88 2.42 2.55
C ALA A 609 -13.45 1.60 1.32
N GLY A 610 -12.95 0.38 1.55
CA GLY A 610 -12.09 -0.34 0.60
C GLY A 610 -10.63 0.02 0.84
N ASP A 611 -9.72 -0.56 0.04
CA ASP A 611 -8.27 -0.30 0.08
C ASP A 611 -7.95 1.03 -0.62
N VAL A 612 -7.74 2.11 0.14
CA VAL A 612 -7.61 3.49 -0.40
C VAL A 612 -6.17 3.85 -0.70
N ASP A 613 -5.18 3.32 0.01
CA ASP A 613 -3.75 3.56 -0.25
C ASP A 613 -3.04 2.46 -1.08
N ALA A 614 -3.76 1.39 -1.42
CA ALA A 614 -3.37 0.26 -2.29
C ALA A 614 -2.29 -0.65 -1.69
N ASP A 615 -2.35 -0.87 -0.37
CA ASP A 615 -1.44 -1.77 0.36
C ASP A 615 -1.94 -3.24 0.40
N GLY A 616 -3.23 -3.46 0.16
CA GLY A 616 -3.90 -4.77 0.12
C GLY A 616 -4.94 -5.00 1.21
N PHE A 617 -5.14 -4.07 2.16
CA PHE A 617 -6.08 -4.21 3.27
C PHE A 617 -7.22 -3.16 3.20
N PRO A 618 -8.42 -3.42 3.78
CA PRO A 618 -9.54 -2.48 3.71
C PRO A 618 -9.50 -1.36 4.77
N ASP A 619 -9.82 -0.14 4.38
CA ASP A 619 -9.79 1.04 5.25
C ASP A 619 -11.16 1.38 5.88
N LEU A 620 -11.16 2.30 6.86
CA LEU A 620 -12.35 2.78 7.57
C LEU A 620 -12.57 4.28 7.36
N LEU A 621 -13.77 4.65 6.93
CA LEU A 621 -14.25 6.03 6.84
C LEU A 621 -15.27 6.33 7.96
N ILE A 622 -15.00 7.37 8.76
CA ILE A 622 -15.82 7.78 9.92
C ILE A 622 -16.39 9.18 9.73
N GLY A 623 -17.67 9.36 10.04
CA GLY A 623 -18.34 10.66 10.11
C GLY A 623 -18.11 11.42 11.43
N THR A 624 -17.76 12.70 11.30
CA THR A 624 -17.70 13.70 12.40
C THR A 624 -18.50 14.96 11.99
N PRO A 625 -19.83 14.88 11.83
CA PRO A 625 -20.63 15.85 11.08
C PRO A 625 -20.67 17.27 11.65
N PHE A 626 -20.42 17.45 12.95
CA PHE A 626 -20.52 18.76 13.60
C PHE A 626 -19.15 19.35 13.97
N HIS A 627 -18.07 18.73 13.47
CA HIS A 627 -16.69 19.14 13.76
C HIS A 627 -16.39 20.60 13.40
N ASP A 628 -15.84 21.34 14.36
CA ASP A 628 -15.35 22.73 14.24
C ASP A 628 -13.99 22.79 13.49
N GLY A 629 -14.00 22.38 12.23
CA GLY A 629 -12.82 22.32 11.35
C GLY A 629 -12.51 23.65 10.63
N ALA A 630 -12.55 23.63 9.29
CA ALA A 630 -12.30 24.81 8.45
C ALA A 630 -13.36 25.93 8.65
N ALA A 631 -14.57 25.55 9.08
CA ALA A 631 -15.67 26.42 9.45
C ALA A 631 -16.44 25.83 10.65
N PRO A 632 -17.13 26.66 11.46
CA PRO A 632 -17.90 26.17 12.61
C PRO A 632 -18.98 25.18 12.18
N SER A 633 -19.04 24.02 12.84
CA SER A 633 -19.94 22.90 12.53
C SER A 633 -20.04 22.52 11.04
N GLY A 634 -18.98 22.76 10.24
CA GLY A 634 -18.94 22.36 8.83
C GLY A 634 -18.79 20.85 8.65
N GLY A 635 -18.31 20.16 9.69
CA GLY A 635 -18.13 18.71 9.71
C GLY A 635 -16.85 18.25 9.00
N ALA A 636 -16.57 16.96 9.18
CA ALA A 636 -15.56 16.25 8.43
C ALA A 636 -15.87 14.74 8.35
N ALA A 637 -15.30 14.06 7.36
CA ALA A 637 -15.07 12.61 7.40
C ALA A 637 -13.59 12.31 7.68
N ARG A 638 -13.30 11.16 8.27
CA ARG A 638 -11.95 10.74 8.73
C ARG A 638 -11.63 9.37 8.14
N LEU A 639 -10.53 9.28 7.40
CA LEU A 639 -10.01 8.01 6.89
C LEU A 639 -8.97 7.47 7.87
N PHE A 640 -9.07 6.18 8.18
CA PHE A 640 -8.03 5.39 8.83
C PHE A 640 -7.64 4.28 7.88
N THR A 641 -6.36 4.22 7.51
CA THR A 641 -5.85 3.09 6.71
C THR A 641 -5.21 2.04 7.60
N PHE A 642 -5.34 0.77 7.27
CA PHE A 642 -4.84 -0.36 8.08
C PHE A 642 -3.87 -1.18 7.24
N GLY A 643 -2.68 -1.48 7.77
CA GLY A 643 -1.58 -1.90 6.93
C GLY A 643 -0.21 -1.55 7.49
N LEU A 644 0.82 -1.58 6.64
CA LEU A 644 2.24 -1.40 7.01
C LEU A 644 3.03 -0.39 6.15
#